data_AF-A0A497PN74-F1
#
_entry.id   AF-A0A497PN74-F1
#
_cell.length_a   1.000
_cell.length_b   1.000
_cell.length_c   1.000
_cell.angle_alpha   90.00
_cell.angle_beta   90.00
_cell.angle_gamma   90.00
#
_symmetry.space_group_name_H-M   'P 1'
#
loop_
_entity.id
_entity.type
_entity.pdbx_description
1 polymer ?
#
loop_
_entity_poly.entity_id
_entity_poly.type
_entity_poly.pdbx_seq_one_letter_code
_entity_poly.pdbx_strand_id
1 'polypeptide(L)'
;MAIGDDFAIDYTNKRIYHSANNNTYTTRDFYSWLMDTFDESAQMDDQVPMKALTPNEFQIINEWFLDNGEGSEAYKYLKEGSIETVGYDGAIRLLKLESNSHTFTSGDIGKEVGYSGGSPSDTGTLLAYDNTLDYIWIRTTASFSDTSTTLDLDDSTSIGNIIDTNGSLTGEEVYANVYTLGTIETSPSPQVYIMQGTQTRIAEWSDKDNFDRGHVDVLVRVKEMGTEINNGEVTIYARQSGDLYDHFFIDLSGGGRNAVPLNTLDDGNDDLPDNYLLIDNVSGGTPTVGDVIYHPTSGDVEWYAEIVSASNIASGEYLLGLKGLRKIGSADIQDNDACGNGTWTANANGTEGDAYFDYTPGTDFTTDGQVLTQAMSGAKAIQRGHSTAGDTVVCEVDSSQTGSNRDAYYIDFDTTHTVTGASDGSAVPDNYARGVAGFSDVTIAHINGTVTISNKNGTFIPGERITWNAGASEAIYITDNGSTMTLANVDPTDEPDAADSFTGDLSGATADCDSGLTDSNSANFAFEQQSAYPYNVFVEGGSIYNAGRTLLQIYAYLKYVCRDGSTFAIHTSDGSSITIIDGQQYRRAVSTYTEKKQAPYGTFAGGTFFGAQGVWLQGMDSSDANNIQLTDANAVERTPYTSVVIKVTNTVSGDKVAVYLDDGSGGIDKDTYTSHASNNSQSDSTLEIQESIPVDTPSAGHVVVVAVDENQEHIYRYTSWSGSTFTLMTERTGSGTSGSSGNTLVDSAATFSTWGIQYGDIIRNTTDGTWGYVVSVDSETQLTTVTGFGSNTLDWDSGDNYEIGSLIQTYDGSDTVYVPYILTKATGTSVEKTILYNTDRDVIVRARNVEAATPILPFETSSTITSGGMTVAVIRTEDTIYQ
;
A
#
# COMPACT_ATOMS: atom_id res chain seq x y z
N MET A 1 -4.12 -32.93 -35.86
CA MET A 1 -2.84 -33.40 -36.44
C MET A 1 -2.42 -34.66 -35.70
N ALA A 2 -1.61 -35.51 -36.31
CA ALA A 2 -1.09 -36.68 -35.61
C ALA A 2 0.06 -36.23 -34.71
N ILE A 3 0.20 -36.81 -33.52
CA ILE A 3 1.26 -36.43 -32.58
C ILE A 3 2.68 -36.65 -33.15
N GLY A 4 2.85 -37.60 -34.09
CA GLY A 4 4.11 -37.81 -34.82
C GLY A 4 4.47 -36.73 -35.84
N ASP A 5 3.58 -35.74 -36.07
CA ASP A 5 3.92 -34.52 -36.83
C ASP A 5 4.64 -33.49 -35.93
N ASP A 6 4.44 -33.58 -34.61
CA ASP A 6 4.91 -32.61 -33.61
C ASP A 6 6.07 -33.19 -32.77
N PHE A 7 6.01 -34.48 -32.43
CA PHE A 7 7.05 -35.22 -31.70
C PHE A 7 7.88 -36.13 -32.61
N ALA A 8 9.18 -36.22 -32.31
CA ALA A 8 10.13 -37.02 -33.05
C ALA A 8 11.00 -37.90 -32.13
N ILE A 9 11.54 -38.99 -32.70
CA ILE A 9 12.35 -39.98 -31.99
C ILE A 9 13.72 -40.07 -32.65
N ASP A 10 14.77 -39.85 -31.86
CA ASP A 10 16.15 -40.15 -32.22
C ASP A 10 16.53 -41.52 -31.63
N TYR A 11 16.45 -42.54 -32.49
CA TYR A 11 16.80 -43.92 -32.15
C TYR A 11 18.29 -44.11 -31.83
N THR A 12 19.17 -43.25 -32.35
CA THR A 12 20.63 -43.40 -32.15
C THR A 12 21.03 -42.95 -30.75
N ASN A 13 20.54 -41.79 -30.34
CA ASN A 13 20.85 -41.20 -29.03
C ASN A 13 19.84 -41.60 -27.93
N LYS A 14 18.82 -42.41 -28.28
CA LYS A 14 17.67 -42.76 -27.44
C LYS A 14 17.02 -41.51 -26.84
N ARG A 15 16.62 -40.56 -27.68
CA ARG A 15 16.02 -39.28 -27.29
C ARG A 15 14.64 -39.12 -27.93
N ILE A 16 13.68 -38.60 -27.16
CA ILE A 16 12.36 -38.20 -27.65
C ILE A 16 12.24 -36.70 -27.43
N TYR A 17 11.86 -35.97 -28.47
CA TYR A 17 11.84 -34.51 -28.44
C TYR A 17 10.64 -33.97 -29.20
N HIS A 18 10.20 -32.77 -28.80
CA HIS A 18 9.23 -32.00 -29.55
C HIS A 18 9.96 -31.24 -30.66
N SER A 19 9.37 -31.22 -31.86
CA SER A 19 10.04 -30.83 -33.10
C SER A 19 9.32 -29.74 -33.90
N ALA A 20 8.00 -29.57 -33.72
CA ALA A 20 7.20 -28.58 -34.45
C ALA A 20 5.82 -28.34 -33.83
N ASN A 21 5.23 -27.18 -34.14
CA ASN A 21 3.86 -26.75 -33.80
C ASN A 21 3.61 -26.52 -32.29
N ASN A 22 2.42 -26.03 -31.93
CA ASN A 22 2.08 -25.65 -30.54
C ASN A 22 0.92 -26.49 -29.95
N ASN A 23 0.62 -27.65 -30.54
CA ASN A 23 -0.50 -28.48 -30.05
C ASN A 23 -0.10 -29.19 -28.74
N THR A 24 -1.04 -29.30 -27.81
CA THR A 24 -0.85 -30.11 -26.59
C THR A 24 -1.58 -31.45 -26.67
N TYR A 25 -1.02 -32.47 -26.03
CA TYR A 25 -1.50 -33.85 -26.08
C TYR A 25 -1.63 -34.43 -24.68
N THR A 26 -2.56 -35.36 -24.49
CA THR A 26 -2.59 -36.07 -23.20
C THR A 26 -1.36 -36.97 -23.09
N THR A 27 -0.81 -37.15 -21.89
CA THR A 27 0.32 -38.06 -21.66
C THR A 27 -0.02 -39.50 -22.08
N ARG A 28 -1.31 -39.86 -22.04
CA ARG A 28 -1.80 -41.15 -22.55
C ARG A 28 -1.72 -41.24 -24.08
N ASP A 29 -2.07 -40.19 -24.81
CA ASP A 29 -1.97 -40.19 -26.27
C ASP A 29 -0.50 -40.25 -26.71
N PHE A 30 0.39 -39.55 -25.97
CA PHE A 30 1.83 -39.65 -26.14
C PHE A 30 2.35 -41.07 -25.92
N TYR A 31 1.93 -41.73 -24.84
CA TYR A 31 2.23 -43.14 -24.59
C TYR A 31 1.72 -44.04 -25.72
N SER A 32 0.47 -43.88 -26.16
CA SER A 32 -0.13 -44.69 -27.21
C SER A 32 0.64 -44.56 -28.53
N TRP A 33 1.04 -43.35 -28.92
CA TRP A 33 1.85 -43.15 -30.12
C TRP A 33 3.23 -43.81 -30.03
N LEU A 34 3.90 -43.72 -28.87
CA LEU A 34 5.15 -44.44 -28.66
C LEU A 34 4.94 -45.95 -28.76
N MET A 35 3.87 -46.51 -28.17
CA MET A 35 3.60 -47.95 -28.30
C MET A 35 3.36 -48.37 -29.75
N ASP A 36 2.55 -47.62 -30.50
CA ASP A 36 2.25 -47.92 -31.90
C ASP A 36 3.51 -47.83 -32.77
N THR A 37 4.39 -46.86 -32.51
CA THR A 37 5.65 -46.67 -33.24
C THR A 37 6.64 -47.83 -33.00
N PHE A 38 6.69 -48.38 -31.78
CA PHE A 38 7.58 -49.49 -31.45
C PHE A 38 6.99 -50.89 -31.72
N ASP A 39 5.69 -50.98 -32.02
CA ASP A 39 5.07 -52.23 -32.54
C ASP A 39 5.31 -52.41 -34.05
N GLU A 40 5.82 -51.39 -34.73
CA GLU A 40 6.22 -51.50 -36.13
C GLU A 40 7.38 -52.50 -36.31
N SER A 41 7.31 -53.28 -37.39
CA SER A 41 8.25 -54.39 -37.63
C SER A 41 9.73 -53.98 -37.72
N ALA A 42 10.02 -52.71 -37.99
CA ALA A 42 11.39 -52.20 -38.11
C ALA A 42 11.99 -51.76 -36.77
N GLN A 43 11.18 -51.68 -35.71
CA GLN A 43 11.53 -51.17 -34.38
C GLN A 43 11.30 -52.24 -33.30
N MET A 44 10.93 -53.46 -33.69
CA MET A 44 10.73 -54.60 -32.78
C MET A 44 11.98 -55.05 -32.03
N ASP A 45 13.19 -54.69 -32.51
CA ASP A 45 14.46 -54.95 -31.84
C ASP A 45 14.88 -53.84 -30.88
N ASP A 46 14.25 -52.66 -30.96
CA ASP A 46 14.50 -51.55 -30.06
C ASP A 46 13.77 -51.71 -28.71
N GLN A 47 14.39 -51.18 -27.65
CA GLN A 47 13.77 -51.18 -26.32
C GLN A 47 12.70 -50.09 -26.24
N VAL A 48 11.51 -50.45 -25.77
CA VAL A 48 10.39 -49.51 -25.60
C VAL A 48 10.76 -48.39 -24.62
N PRO A 49 10.44 -47.12 -24.93
CA PRO A 49 10.88 -45.96 -24.16
C PRO A 49 10.02 -45.64 -22.92
N MET A 50 8.77 -46.09 -22.90
CA MET A 50 7.80 -45.65 -21.89
C MET A 50 6.97 -46.82 -21.38
N LYS A 51 6.56 -46.77 -20.11
CA LYS A 51 5.71 -47.78 -19.47
C LYS A 51 4.59 -47.09 -18.70
N ALA A 52 3.36 -47.58 -18.87
CA ALA A 52 2.24 -47.18 -18.03
C ALA A 52 2.25 -47.90 -16.68
N LEU A 53 2.13 -47.16 -15.58
CA LEU A 53 1.88 -47.70 -14.23
C LEU A 53 0.39 -47.75 -13.93
N THR A 54 -0.30 -46.65 -14.24
CA THR A 54 -1.75 -46.49 -14.17
C THR A 54 -2.21 -45.80 -15.46
N PRO A 55 -3.53 -45.64 -15.70
CA PRO A 55 -4.00 -44.95 -16.91
C PRO A 55 -3.48 -43.51 -17.09
N ASN A 56 -3.00 -42.87 -16.02
CA ASN A 56 -2.57 -41.47 -16.01
C ASN A 56 -1.15 -41.27 -15.43
N GLU A 57 -0.42 -42.34 -15.09
CA GLU A 57 0.94 -42.28 -14.54
C GLU A 57 1.86 -43.14 -15.39
N PHE A 58 2.95 -42.53 -15.85
CA PHE A 58 3.86 -43.14 -16.79
C PHE A 58 5.31 -42.98 -16.37
N GLN A 59 6.14 -43.93 -16.79
CA GLN A 59 7.57 -43.91 -16.56
C GLN A 59 8.33 -43.95 -17.89
N ILE A 60 9.31 -43.08 -18.05
CA ILE A 60 10.34 -43.21 -19.09
C ILE A 60 11.38 -44.21 -18.59
N ILE A 61 11.67 -45.23 -19.38
CA ILE A 61 12.48 -46.39 -18.98
C ILE A 61 13.58 -46.69 -20.01
N ASN A 62 14.44 -47.67 -19.70
CA ASN A 62 15.47 -48.18 -20.62
C ASN A 62 16.46 -47.09 -21.10
N GLU A 63 16.71 -46.11 -20.22
CA GLU A 63 17.64 -44.99 -20.44
C GLU A 63 17.22 -44.06 -21.60
N TRP A 64 15.97 -44.09 -22.03
CA TRP A 64 15.46 -43.12 -23.00
C TRP A 64 15.38 -41.73 -22.39
N PHE A 65 15.77 -40.70 -23.13
CA PHE A 65 15.75 -39.32 -22.67
C PHE A 65 14.55 -38.57 -23.21
N LEU A 66 13.69 -38.05 -22.33
CA LEU A 66 12.70 -37.04 -22.68
C LEU A 66 13.39 -35.68 -22.73
N ASP A 67 13.39 -35.05 -23.89
CA ASP A 67 14.16 -33.83 -24.09
C ASP A 67 13.48 -32.59 -23.51
N ASN A 68 14.12 -32.09 -22.44
CA ASN A 68 13.74 -30.91 -21.69
C ASN A 68 14.63 -29.69 -22.00
N GLY A 69 15.56 -29.81 -22.95
CA GLY A 69 16.42 -28.71 -23.37
C GLY A 69 15.70 -27.70 -24.27
N GLU A 70 16.40 -26.58 -24.48
CA GLU A 70 15.97 -25.46 -25.31
C GLU A 70 15.60 -25.95 -26.73
N GLY A 71 14.42 -25.54 -27.19
CA GLY A 71 13.88 -25.92 -28.51
C GLY A 71 13.03 -27.19 -28.53
N SER A 72 13.09 -28.04 -27.49
CA SER A 72 12.15 -29.17 -27.33
C SER A 72 11.18 -28.91 -26.19
N GLU A 73 11.67 -28.79 -24.95
CA GLU A 73 10.86 -28.56 -23.74
C GLU A 73 9.61 -29.45 -23.68
N ALA A 74 9.80 -30.75 -23.97
CA ALA A 74 8.72 -31.67 -24.32
C ALA A 74 7.57 -31.74 -23.30
N TYR A 75 7.88 -31.55 -22.01
CA TYR A 75 6.89 -31.56 -20.93
C TYR A 75 5.82 -30.45 -21.05
N LYS A 76 6.13 -29.32 -21.69
CA LYS A 76 5.18 -28.19 -21.88
C LYS A 76 4.00 -28.57 -22.79
N TYR A 77 4.18 -29.56 -23.67
CA TYR A 77 3.19 -29.99 -24.66
C TYR A 77 2.33 -31.17 -24.19
N LEU A 78 2.47 -31.58 -22.93
CA LEU A 78 1.75 -32.71 -22.33
C LEU A 78 0.74 -32.23 -21.27
N LYS A 79 -0.35 -33.00 -21.10
CA LYS A 79 -1.40 -32.75 -20.10
C LYS A 79 -2.07 -34.04 -19.61
N GLU A 80 -2.90 -33.95 -18.58
CA GLU A 80 -3.74 -35.03 -18.05
C GLU A 80 -3.00 -36.29 -17.54
N GLY A 81 -1.72 -36.20 -17.18
CA GLY A 81 -0.96 -37.33 -16.60
C GLY A 81 0.44 -36.94 -16.13
N SER A 82 1.09 -37.81 -15.35
CA SER A 82 2.43 -37.57 -14.81
C SER A 82 3.51 -38.42 -15.47
N ILE A 83 4.75 -37.95 -15.44
CA ILE A 83 5.93 -38.65 -15.95
C ILE A 83 7.00 -38.72 -14.86
N GLU A 84 7.56 -39.91 -14.67
CA GLU A 84 8.78 -40.13 -13.87
C GLU A 84 9.83 -40.80 -14.76
N THR A 85 11.11 -40.53 -14.52
CA THR A 85 12.19 -41.25 -15.20
C THR A 85 12.67 -42.43 -14.35
N VAL A 86 13.08 -43.50 -15.00
CA VAL A 86 13.73 -44.66 -14.36
C VAL A 86 14.92 -45.10 -15.19
N GLY A 87 16.10 -45.08 -14.58
CA GLY A 87 17.36 -45.42 -15.23
C GLY A 87 18.11 -44.20 -15.77
N TYR A 88 17.78 -42.98 -15.32
CA TYR A 88 18.68 -41.83 -15.52
C TYR A 88 19.84 -41.91 -14.54
N ASP A 89 19.62 -42.43 -13.34
CA ASP A 89 20.66 -42.49 -12.32
C ASP A 89 21.88 -43.29 -12.79
N GLY A 90 23.01 -42.59 -12.92
CA GLY A 90 24.29 -43.10 -13.36
C GLY A 90 24.44 -43.23 -14.88
N ALA A 91 23.41 -42.93 -15.68
CA ALA A 91 23.42 -43.07 -17.14
C ALA A 91 23.25 -41.73 -17.88
N ILE A 92 22.48 -40.81 -17.31
CA ILE A 92 22.26 -39.45 -17.83
C ILE A 92 22.70 -38.47 -16.76
N ARG A 93 23.46 -37.46 -17.18
CA ARG A 93 24.01 -36.46 -16.29
C ARG A 93 23.78 -35.04 -16.78
N LEU A 94 23.49 -34.15 -15.85
CA LEU A 94 23.40 -32.71 -16.09
C LEU A 94 24.74 -32.05 -15.72
N LEU A 95 25.32 -31.29 -16.65
CA LEU A 95 26.47 -30.43 -16.40
C LEU A 95 26.01 -28.98 -16.47
N LYS A 96 26.31 -28.23 -15.42
CA LYS A 96 26.10 -26.79 -15.35
C LYS A 96 27.42 -26.11 -15.67
N LEU A 97 27.45 -25.27 -16.69
CA LEU A 97 28.67 -24.61 -17.16
C LEU A 97 28.83 -23.23 -16.49
N GLU A 98 30.07 -22.82 -16.24
CA GLU A 98 30.41 -21.53 -15.61
C GLU A 98 30.21 -20.36 -16.58
N SER A 99 30.52 -20.61 -17.86
CA SER A 99 30.16 -19.75 -18.98
C SER A 99 30.24 -20.56 -20.26
N ASN A 100 29.18 -20.49 -21.08
CA ASN A 100 29.19 -21.10 -22.40
C ASN A 100 30.11 -20.31 -23.35
N SER A 101 31.23 -20.93 -23.74
CA SER A 101 32.11 -20.41 -24.80
C SER A 101 31.66 -20.83 -26.21
N HIS A 102 30.63 -21.68 -26.28
CA HIS A 102 30.00 -22.16 -27.51
C HIS A 102 28.48 -22.03 -27.38
N THR A 103 27.82 -21.54 -28.44
CA THR A 103 26.35 -21.51 -28.52
C THR A 103 25.89 -22.80 -29.17
N PHE A 104 25.24 -23.67 -28.39
CA PHE A 104 24.78 -24.97 -28.86
C PHE A 104 23.61 -24.85 -29.83
N THR A 105 23.61 -25.71 -30.85
CA THR A 105 22.53 -25.83 -31.84
C THR A 105 22.07 -27.28 -31.96
N SER A 106 20.92 -27.51 -32.58
CA SER A 106 20.39 -28.88 -32.79
C SER A 106 21.35 -29.80 -33.56
N GLY A 107 22.28 -29.25 -34.35
CA GLY A 107 23.32 -30.00 -35.04
C GLY A 107 24.49 -30.46 -34.15
N ASP A 108 24.54 -30.02 -32.90
CA ASP A 108 25.54 -30.46 -31.92
C ASP A 108 25.09 -31.69 -31.14
N ILE A 109 23.79 -32.02 -31.17
CA ILE A 109 23.24 -33.21 -30.50
C ILE A 109 23.87 -34.48 -31.09
N GLY A 110 24.29 -35.40 -30.21
CA GLY A 110 24.99 -36.63 -30.58
C GLY A 110 26.52 -36.50 -30.65
N LYS A 111 27.09 -35.30 -30.52
CA LYS A 111 28.54 -35.10 -30.41
C LYS A 111 29.06 -35.50 -29.04
N GLU A 112 30.36 -35.79 -28.96
CA GLU A 112 31.02 -36.16 -27.70
C GLU A 112 31.44 -34.90 -26.93
N VAL A 113 31.11 -34.85 -25.65
CA VAL A 113 31.57 -33.86 -24.68
C VAL A 113 32.64 -34.51 -23.81
N GLY A 114 33.82 -33.90 -23.73
CA GLY A 114 34.95 -34.41 -22.97
C GLY A 114 35.78 -33.30 -22.34
N TYR A 115 36.85 -33.67 -21.65
CA TYR A 115 37.83 -32.70 -21.15
C TYR A 115 38.86 -32.34 -22.23
N SER A 116 39.09 -31.05 -22.41
CA SER A 116 40.08 -30.48 -23.34
C SER A 116 41.46 -31.10 -23.16
N GLY A 117 41.94 -31.79 -24.19
CA GLY A 117 43.25 -32.43 -24.20
C GLY A 117 43.30 -33.85 -23.64
N GLY A 118 42.13 -34.49 -23.44
CA GLY A 118 42.00 -35.94 -23.24
C GLY A 118 42.41 -36.49 -21.88
N SER A 119 42.49 -35.64 -20.84
CA SER A 119 42.67 -36.08 -19.46
C SER A 119 41.96 -35.11 -18.50
N PRO A 120 40.98 -35.56 -17.68
CA PRO A 120 40.44 -36.93 -17.55
C PRO A 120 39.85 -37.53 -18.84
N SER A 121 39.79 -38.86 -18.94
CA SER A 121 39.23 -39.60 -20.09
C SER A 121 37.70 -39.70 -20.09
N ASP A 122 37.06 -38.92 -19.24
CA ASP A 122 35.62 -38.94 -19.05
C ASP A 122 34.98 -38.21 -20.24
N THR A 123 34.14 -38.94 -20.97
CA THR A 123 33.45 -38.48 -22.17
C THR A 123 31.97 -38.83 -22.04
N GLY A 124 31.11 -38.07 -22.71
CA GLY A 124 29.69 -38.32 -22.76
C GLY A 124 29.05 -37.78 -24.04
N THR A 125 27.99 -38.42 -24.52
CA THR A 125 27.28 -37.96 -25.72
C THR A 125 26.28 -36.87 -25.36
N LEU A 126 26.30 -35.73 -26.05
CA LEU A 126 25.35 -34.63 -25.86
C LEU A 126 23.94 -35.05 -26.26
N LEU A 127 22.99 -34.94 -25.33
CA LEU A 127 21.58 -35.25 -25.53
C LEU A 127 20.73 -33.99 -25.71
N ALA A 128 21.00 -32.96 -24.91
CA ALA A 128 20.27 -31.69 -24.94
C ALA A 128 21.11 -30.56 -24.34
N TYR A 129 20.68 -29.33 -24.59
CA TYR A 129 21.34 -28.11 -24.12
C TYR A 129 20.29 -27.06 -23.75
N ASP A 130 20.69 -26.10 -22.92
CA ASP A 130 19.98 -24.85 -22.65
C ASP A 130 21.04 -23.75 -22.57
N ASN A 131 21.06 -22.87 -23.59
CA ASN A 131 22.05 -21.81 -23.67
C ASN A 131 21.73 -20.64 -22.71
N THR A 132 20.51 -20.54 -22.19
CA THR A 132 20.10 -19.47 -21.27
C THR A 132 20.51 -19.80 -19.84
N LEU A 133 20.39 -21.07 -19.45
CA LEU A 133 20.81 -21.56 -18.14
C LEU A 133 22.23 -22.12 -18.10
N ASP A 134 22.92 -22.17 -19.25
CA ASP A 134 24.23 -22.80 -19.43
C ASP A 134 24.26 -24.28 -19.00
N TYR A 135 23.18 -25.02 -19.31
CA TYR A 135 23.01 -26.42 -18.94
C TYR A 135 23.19 -27.34 -20.15
N ILE A 136 23.84 -28.48 -19.95
CA ILE A 136 23.89 -29.56 -20.94
C ILE A 136 23.57 -30.91 -20.30
N TRP A 137 22.79 -31.72 -21.01
CA TRP A 137 22.50 -33.10 -20.65
C TRP A 137 23.37 -34.01 -21.49
N ILE A 138 24.13 -34.88 -20.85
CA ILE A 138 24.99 -35.85 -21.51
C ILE A 138 24.66 -37.26 -21.07
N ARG A 139 24.85 -38.21 -21.99
CA ARG A 139 24.81 -39.65 -21.69
C ARG A 139 26.20 -40.12 -21.34
N THR A 140 26.39 -40.56 -20.10
CA THR A 140 27.67 -41.12 -19.66
C THR A 140 27.52 -41.87 -18.34
N THR A 141 28.38 -42.85 -18.12
CA THR A 141 28.57 -43.47 -16.80
C THR A 141 29.69 -42.80 -16.01
N ALA A 142 30.53 -42.00 -16.68
CA ALA A 142 31.62 -41.27 -16.06
C ALA A 142 31.09 -40.09 -15.24
N SER A 143 31.70 -39.82 -14.09
CA SER A 143 31.39 -38.63 -13.30
C SER A 143 32.36 -37.51 -13.68
N PHE A 144 31.84 -36.39 -14.16
CA PHE A 144 32.66 -35.20 -14.36
C PHE A 144 32.83 -34.49 -13.03
N SER A 145 34.06 -34.20 -12.64
CA SER A 145 34.38 -33.43 -11.44
C SER A 145 34.63 -31.97 -11.79
N ASP A 146 34.40 -31.05 -10.84
CA ASP A 146 34.88 -29.68 -10.96
C ASP A 146 36.41 -29.65 -10.77
N THR A 147 37.12 -29.70 -11.88
CA THR A 147 38.57 -29.64 -11.96
C THR A 147 39.07 -28.32 -12.54
N SER A 148 38.18 -27.34 -12.78
CA SER A 148 38.43 -26.09 -13.53
C SER A 148 39.06 -26.31 -14.91
N THR A 149 39.00 -27.54 -15.43
CA THR A 149 39.49 -27.91 -16.75
C THR A 149 38.39 -27.70 -17.75
N THR A 150 38.73 -27.04 -18.85
CA THR A 150 37.81 -26.77 -19.95
C THR A 150 37.33 -28.06 -20.59
N LEU A 151 36.04 -28.12 -20.86
CA LEU A 151 35.39 -29.13 -21.64
C LEU A 151 35.42 -28.74 -23.11
N ASP A 152 35.48 -29.75 -23.96
CA ASP A 152 35.38 -29.64 -25.40
C ASP A 152 34.19 -30.42 -25.95
N LEU A 153 33.81 -30.03 -27.16
CA LEU A 153 32.89 -30.74 -28.03
C LEU A 153 33.71 -31.33 -29.18
N ASP A 154 33.62 -32.65 -29.35
CA ASP A 154 34.36 -33.47 -30.31
C ASP A 154 35.87 -33.15 -30.36
N ASP A 155 36.52 -32.91 -29.20
CA ASP A 155 37.97 -32.63 -29.09
C ASP A 155 38.46 -31.44 -29.96
N SER A 156 37.58 -30.47 -30.23
CA SER A 156 37.90 -29.38 -31.18
C SER A 156 37.30 -28.02 -30.85
N THR A 157 36.15 -27.99 -30.18
CA THR A 157 35.47 -26.74 -29.83
C THR A 157 35.35 -26.64 -28.32
N SER A 158 36.04 -25.68 -27.71
CA SER A 158 35.87 -25.39 -26.27
C SER A 158 34.42 -25.01 -25.99
N ILE A 159 33.81 -25.62 -24.97
CA ILE A 159 32.45 -25.29 -24.54
C ILE A 159 32.42 -24.59 -23.18
N GLY A 160 33.43 -24.76 -22.33
CA GLY A 160 33.56 -24.03 -21.05
C GLY A 160 33.97 -24.94 -19.89
N ASN A 161 33.93 -24.43 -18.66
CA ASN A 161 34.21 -25.20 -17.43
C ASN A 161 32.90 -25.52 -16.69
N ILE A 162 32.91 -26.51 -15.78
CA ILE A 162 31.76 -26.84 -14.91
C ILE A 162 31.76 -25.88 -13.70
N ILE A 163 30.57 -25.41 -13.28
CA ILE A 163 30.39 -24.47 -12.14
C ILE A 163 30.14 -25.16 -10.78
N ASP A 164 29.75 -26.44 -10.77
CA ASP A 164 29.24 -27.11 -9.55
C ASP A 164 30.36 -27.73 -8.70
N THR A 165 30.46 -27.33 -7.43
CA THR A 165 31.40 -27.89 -6.42
C THR A 165 31.28 -29.42 -6.24
N ASN A 166 30.15 -30.03 -6.65
CA ASN A 166 29.94 -31.48 -6.63
C ASN A 166 30.11 -32.18 -7.99
N GLY A 167 30.43 -31.44 -9.07
CA GLY A 167 30.58 -31.98 -10.42
C GLY A 167 29.24 -32.25 -11.13
N SER A 168 29.24 -33.18 -12.09
CA SER A 168 28.03 -33.57 -12.85
C SER A 168 26.95 -34.17 -11.97
N LEU A 169 25.71 -33.70 -12.11
CA LEU A 169 24.54 -34.18 -11.39
C LEU A 169 23.94 -35.41 -12.06
N THR A 170 23.34 -36.30 -11.28
CA THR A 170 22.68 -37.53 -11.74
C THR A 170 21.52 -37.88 -10.82
N GLY A 171 20.48 -38.47 -11.39
CA GLY A 171 19.34 -39.00 -10.67
C GLY A 171 18.07 -38.92 -11.50
N GLU A 172 16.96 -39.36 -10.93
CA GLU A 172 15.69 -39.39 -11.64
C GLU A 172 14.98 -38.03 -11.62
N GLU A 173 14.16 -37.79 -12.63
CA GLU A 173 13.29 -36.63 -12.74
C GLU A 173 11.82 -37.03 -12.54
N VAL A 174 11.04 -36.12 -11.96
CA VAL A 174 9.60 -36.30 -11.75
C VAL A 174 8.87 -35.05 -12.23
N TYR A 175 7.87 -35.27 -13.08
CA TYR A 175 6.93 -34.30 -13.62
C TYR A 175 5.54 -34.66 -13.11
N ALA A 176 5.09 -33.94 -12.09
CA ALA A 176 3.76 -34.10 -11.51
C ALA A 176 2.75 -33.26 -12.28
N ASN A 177 1.53 -33.78 -12.46
CA ASN A 177 0.47 -33.02 -13.10
C ASN A 177 -0.30 -32.18 -12.09
N VAL A 178 -0.53 -30.93 -12.44
CA VAL A 178 -1.33 -29.96 -11.68
C VAL A 178 -2.50 -29.53 -12.55
N TYR A 179 -3.72 -29.75 -12.08
CA TYR A 179 -4.92 -29.30 -12.78
C TYR A 179 -5.84 -28.54 -11.83
N THR A 180 -6.44 -27.47 -12.34
CA THR A 180 -7.35 -26.62 -11.57
C THR A 180 -8.80 -27.10 -11.69
N LEU A 181 -9.57 -26.86 -10.63
CA LEU A 181 -11.01 -27.08 -10.56
C LEU A 181 -11.65 -26.01 -9.68
N GLY A 182 -12.97 -25.93 -9.68
CA GLY A 182 -13.72 -24.93 -8.93
C GLY A 182 -14.39 -23.94 -9.86
N THR A 183 -14.62 -22.72 -9.38
CA THR A 183 -15.23 -21.65 -10.16
C THR A 183 -14.22 -20.54 -10.34
N ILE A 184 -13.67 -20.40 -11.54
CA ILE A 184 -12.79 -19.27 -11.89
C ILE A 184 -13.64 -18.26 -12.68
N GLU A 185 -13.44 -16.98 -12.42
CA GLU A 185 -14.05 -15.88 -13.18
C GLU A 185 -13.74 -16.03 -14.68
N THR A 186 -14.65 -15.59 -15.55
CA THR A 186 -14.61 -15.88 -16.99
C THR A 186 -14.64 -14.64 -17.87
N SER A 187 -14.88 -13.46 -17.29
CA SER A 187 -15.08 -12.21 -18.04
C SER A 187 -14.14 -11.10 -17.57
N PRO A 188 -12.85 -11.13 -17.97
CA PRO A 188 -12.14 -12.20 -18.68
C PRO A 188 -11.50 -13.19 -17.69
N SER A 189 -11.15 -14.39 -18.17
CA SER A 189 -10.51 -15.39 -17.31
C SER A 189 -9.16 -14.91 -16.75
N PRO A 190 -8.87 -15.13 -15.45
CA PRO A 190 -7.57 -14.79 -14.86
C PRO A 190 -6.44 -15.69 -15.30
N GLN A 191 -5.24 -15.11 -15.39
CA GLN A 191 -4.02 -15.87 -15.55
C GLN A 191 -3.72 -16.58 -14.23
N VAL A 192 -3.72 -17.92 -14.27
CA VAL A 192 -3.20 -18.74 -13.18
C VAL A 192 -1.68 -18.78 -13.30
N TYR A 193 -0.98 -18.66 -12.17
CA TYR A 193 0.48 -18.77 -12.12
C TYR A 193 0.92 -19.68 -10.99
N ILE A 194 2.09 -20.31 -11.17
CA ILE A 194 2.63 -21.31 -10.25
C ILE A 194 3.98 -20.85 -9.73
N MET A 195 4.12 -20.84 -8.41
CA MET A 195 5.35 -20.55 -7.69
C MET A 195 5.91 -21.83 -7.08
N GLN A 196 7.20 -22.06 -7.24
CA GLN A 196 7.93 -23.19 -6.65
C GLN A 196 9.18 -22.65 -5.94
N GLY A 197 9.25 -22.75 -4.62
CA GLY A 197 10.29 -22.08 -3.84
C GLY A 197 9.85 -20.71 -3.32
N THR A 198 10.80 -19.96 -2.78
CA THR A 198 10.54 -18.68 -2.10
C THR A 198 10.21 -17.55 -3.06
N GLN A 199 10.77 -17.51 -4.28
CA GLN A 199 10.55 -16.43 -5.27
C GLN A 199 10.52 -16.89 -6.73
N THR A 200 10.56 -18.20 -7.01
CA THR A 200 10.65 -18.68 -8.40
C THR A 200 9.26 -18.92 -8.98
N ARG A 201 8.86 -18.01 -9.89
CA ARG A 201 7.70 -18.20 -10.77
C ARG A 201 8.06 -19.13 -11.91
N ILE A 202 7.25 -20.15 -12.15
CA ILE A 202 7.40 -20.99 -13.34
C ILE A 202 6.92 -20.18 -14.54
N ALA A 203 7.76 -20.06 -15.57
CA ALA A 203 7.39 -19.39 -16.81
C ALA A 203 6.15 -20.05 -17.43
N GLU A 204 5.11 -19.25 -17.67
CA GLU A 204 3.91 -19.71 -18.34
C GLU A 204 4.15 -19.88 -19.84
N TRP A 205 3.55 -20.89 -20.44
CA TRP A 205 3.48 -21.06 -21.89
C TRP A 205 2.06 -20.78 -22.36
N SER A 206 1.64 -19.53 -22.17
CA SER A 206 0.27 -19.05 -22.41
C SER A 206 -0.17 -19.09 -23.88
N ASP A 207 0.77 -19.34 -24.80
CA ASP A 207 0.48 -19.62 -26.21
C ASP A 207 -0.12 -21.02 -26.43
N LYS A 208 -0.23 -21.85 -25.39
CA LYS A 208 -0.73 -23.23 -25.45
C LYS A 208 -1.95 -23.39 -24.54
N ASP A 209 -2.90 -24.20 -25.01
CA ASP A 209 -4.21 -24.42 -24.38
C ASP A 209 -4.16 -25.06 -22.98
N ASN A 210 -3.05 -25.67 -22.59
CA ASN A 210 -2.89 -26.32 -21.28
C ASN A 210 -2.47 -25.35 -20.16
N PHE A 211 -1.88 -24.21 -20.51
CA PHE A 211 -1.44 -23.17 -19.57
C PHE A 211 -1.84 -21.74 -20.00
N ASP A 212 -2.98 -21.62 -20.67
CA ASP A 212 -3.61 -20.33 -21.00
C ASP A 212 -4.42 -19.79 -19.80
N ARG A 213 -5.04 -18.61 -19.96
CA ARG A 213 -5.90 -17.96 -18.98
C ARG A 213 -7.09 -18.84 -18.60
N GLY A 214 -7.43 -18.86 -17.30
CA GLY A 214 -8.50 -19.65 -16.71
C GLY A 214 -8.00 -20.98 -16.14
N HIS A 215 -8.68 -22.07 -16.46
CA HIS A 215 -8.32 -23.38 -15.94
C HIS A 215 -7.06 -23.95 -16.62
N VAL A 216 -6.07 -24.35 -15.82
CA VAL A 216 -4.82 -24.98 -16.29
C VAL A 216 -4.79 -26.48 -16.00
N ASP A 217 -4.08 -27.24 -16.85
CA ASP A 217 -3.75 -28.67 -16.69
C ASP A 217 -2.34 -28.92 -17.25
N VAL A 218 -1.32 -28.86 -16.38
CA VAL A 218 0.09 -28.82 -16.78
C VAL A 218 0.95 -29.85 -16.07
N LEU A 219 2.08 -30.22 -16.68
CA LEU A 219 3.12 -30.98 -16.00
C LEU A 219 4.15 -30.01 -15.41
N VAL A 220 4.36 -30.11 -14.10
CA VAL A 220 5.33 -29.33 -13.34
C VAL A 220 6.47 -30.25 -12.93
N ARG A 221 7.71 -29.83 -13.19
CA ARG A 221 8.90 -30.53 -12.73
C ARG A 221 9.06 -30.33 -11.23
N VAL A 222 9.10 -31.43 -10.48
CA VAL A 222 9.17 -31.43 -9.00
C VAL A 222 10.46 -32.05 -8.47
N LYS A 223 11.16 -32.82 -9.30
CA LYS A 223 12.46 -33.43 -9.00
C LYS A 223 13.37 -33.30 -10.21
N GLU A 224 14.58 -32.75 -10.02
CA GLU A 224 15.63 -32.61 -11.04
C GLU A 224 16.85 -33.40 -10.59
N MET A 225 17.32 -34.35 -11.43
CA MET A 225 18.50 -35.16 -11.18
C MET A 225 18.56 -35.74 -9.75
N GLY A 226 17.46 -36.34 -9.29
CA GLY A 226 17.35 -36.99 -7.99
C GLY A 226 17.03 -36.08 -6.80
N THR A 227 17.05 -34.75 -6.97
CA THR A 227 16.79 -33.79 -5.89
C THR A 227 15.43 -33.12 -6.05
N GLU A 228 14.64 -33.07 -4.98
CA GLU A 228 13.34 -32.38 -4.98
C GLU A 228 13.52 -30.88 -5.02
N ILE A 229 12.80 -30.22 -5.92
CA ILE A 229 12.79 -28.76 -6.02
C ILE A 229 11.82 -28.25 -4.95
N ASN A 230 12.33 -27.46 -4.00
CA ASN A 230 11.54 -26.91 -2.89
C ASN A 230 10.72 -27.99 -2.14
N ASN A 231 11.32 -29.15 -1.87
CA ASN A 231 10.66 -30.28 -1.22
C ASN A 231 9.39 -30.78 -1.96
N GLY A 232 9.27 -30.52 -3.26
CA GLY A 232 8.09 -30.85 -4.06
C GLY A 232 6.90 -29.91 -3.86
N GLU A 233 7.04 -28.84 -3.06
CA GLU A 233 5.96 -27.92 -2.73
C GLU A 233 5.81 -26.81 -3.78
N VAL A 234 4.57 -26.57 -4.19
CA VAL A 234 4.20 -25.44 -5.06
C VAL A 234 3.01 -24.67 -4.49
N THR A 235 2.93 -23.38 -4.81
CA THR A 235 1.74 -22.58 -4.59
C THR A 235 1.20 -22.09 -5.93
N ILE A 236 -0.08 -22.36 -6.17
CA ILE A 236 -0.82 -21.95 -7.36
C ILE A 236 -1.69 -20.76 -6.98
N TYR A 237 -1.67 -19.71 -7.80
CA TYR A 237 -2.36 -18.45 -7.54
C TYR A 237 -3.27 -18.06 -8.71
N ALA A 238 -4.37 -17.39 -8.39
CA ALA A 238 -5.21 -16.66 -9.33
C ALA A 238 -5.50 -15.28 -8.73
N ARG A 239 -4.86 -14.23 -9.26
CA ARG A 239 -4.87 -12.87 -8.68
C ARG A 239 -4.96 -11.78 -9.74
N GLN A 240 -6.07 -11.72 -10.46
CA GLN A 240 -6.34 -10.65 -11.42
C GLN A 240 -6.99 -9.45 -10.73
N SER A 241 -6.49 -8.23 -10.96
CA SER A 241 -7.13 -7.00 -10.50
C SER A 241 -8.61 -6.96 -10.94
N GLY A 242 -9.51 -6.48 -10.08
CA GLY A 242 -10.95 -6.55 -10.33
C GLY A 242 -11.63 -7.83 -9.83
N ASP A 243 -10.89 -8.93 -9.63
CA ASP A 243 -11.44 -10.18 -9.10
C ASP A 243 -11.07 -10.40 -7.63
N LEU A 244 -11.85 -11.20 -6.91
CA LEU A 244 -11.44 -11.81 -5.65
C LEU A 244 -10.33 -12.83 -5.88
N TYR A 245 -9.29 -12.76 -5.06
CA TYR A 245 -8.11 -13.61 -5.20
C TYR A 245 -8.33 -15.00 -4.61
N ASP A 246 -7.60 -15.98 -5.14
CA ASP A 246 -7.45 -17.28 -4.48
C ASP A 246 -6.05 -17.85 -4.71
N HIS A 247 -5.68 -18.77 -3.84
CA HIS A 247 -4.45 -19.53 -3.96
C HIS A 247 -4.56 -20.88 -3.25
N PHE A 248 -3.75 -21.83 -3.68
CA PHE A 248 -3.72 -23.17 -3.13
C PHE A 248 -2.30 -23.68 -3.01
N PHE A 249 -2.00 -24.29 -1.86
CA PHE A 249 -0.73 -24.90 -1.56
C PHE A 249 -0.85 -26.41 -1.69
N ILE A 250 0.12 -27.05 -2.36
CA ILE A 250 0.13 -28.49 -2.54
C ILE A 250 1.56 -29.03 -2.59
N ASP A 251 1.75 -30.20 -1.97
CA ASP A 251 2.96 -31.02 -2.08
C ASP A 251 2.78 -32.02 -3.23
N LEU A 252 3.70 -31.96 -4.20
CA LEU A 252 3.71 -32.78 -5.41
C LEU A 252 4.82 -33.84 -5.40
N SER A 253 5.53 -34.04 -4.28
CA SER A 253 6.63 -35.00 -4.14
C SER A 253 6.24 -36.45 -4.50
N GLY A 254 4.97 -36.81 -4.30
CA GLY A 254 4.39 -38.11 -4.66
C GLY A 254 4.12 -38.32 -6.15
N GLY A 255 4.30 -37.31 -7.00
CA GLY A 255 3.98 -37.38 -8.43
C GLY A 255 2.46 -37.43 -8.70
N GLY A 256 2.08 -38.05 -9.80
CA GLY A 256 0.66 -38.27 -10.15
C GLY A 256 -0.08 -37.01 -10.59
N ARG A 257 -1.42 -37.11 -10.61
CA ARG A 257 -2.33 -35.98 -10.92
C ARG A 257 -2.85 -35.34 -9.65
N ASN A 258 -2.69 -34.04 -9.55
CA ASN A 258 -2.95 -33.28 -8.34
C ASN A 258 -3.99 -32.19 -8.61
N ALA A 259 -5.06 -32.23 -7.82
CA ALA A 259 -6.24 -31.41 -8.00
C ALA A 259 -6.12 -30.11 -7.20
N VAL A 260 -6.31 -28.97 -7.86
CA VAL A 260 -6.14 -27.64 -7.25
C VAL A 260 -7.46 -26.88 -7.28
N PRO A 261 -8.20 -26.78 -6.16
CA PRO A 261 -9.42 -25.99 -6.10
C PRO A 261 -9.07 -24.49 -6.04
N LEU A 262 -9.60 -23.72 -7.00
CA LEU A 262 -9.54 -22.26 -7.04
C LEU A 262 -10.96 -21.70 -7.18
N ASN A 263 -11.24 -20.62 -6.46
CA ASN A 263 -12.51 -19.89 -6.53
C ASN A 263 -12.27 -18.39 -6.63
N THR A 264 -12.35 -17.85 -7.85
CA THR A 264 -12.33 -16.40 -8.10
C THR A 264 -13.72 -15.95 -8.57
N LEU A 265 -14.05 -14.71 -8.26
CA LEU A 265 -15.31 -14.05 -8.63
C LEU A 265 -15.02 -12.57 -8.85
N ASP A 266 -15.79 -11.92 -9.70
CA ASP A 266 -15.84 -10.46 -9.82
C ASP A 266 -15.95 -9.77 -8.43
N ASP A 267 -15.09 -8.79 -8.18
CA ASP A 267 -15.07 -7.96 -6.98
C ASP A 267 -15.57 -6.56 -7.31
N GLY A 268 -16.89 -6.35 -7.22
CA GLY A 268 -17.52 -5.06 -7.46
C GLY A 268 -17.14 -3.91 -6.51
N ASN A 269 -16.14 -4.08 -5.63
CA ASN A 269 -15.52 -2.99 -4.88
C ASN A 269 -14.14 -2.59 -5.46
N ASP A 270 -13.68 -3.23 -6.54
CA ASP A 270 -12.40 -3.01 -7.20
C ASP A 270 -12.62 -2.67 -8.70
N ASP A 271 -13.54 -1.73 -8.96
CA ASP A 271 -13.95 -1.36 -10.32
C ASP A 271 -13.05 -0.30 -10.99
N LEU A 272 -12.15 0.35 -10.23
CA LEU A 272 -11.29 1.42 -10.74
C LEU A 272 -10.22 0.86 -11.68
N PRO A 273 -9.99 1.43 -12.88
CA PRO A 273 -8.85 1.04 -13.71
C PRO A 273 -7.52 1.16 -12.95
N ASP A 274 -6.59 0.25 -13.22
CA ASP A 274 -5.23 0.30 -12.65
C ASP A 274 -4.43 1.43 -13.33
N ASN A 275 -4.46 1.45 -14.67
CA ASN A 275 -3.71 2.36 -15.52
C ASN A 275 -4.58 2.91 -16.66
N TYR A 276 -4.11 3.95 -17.33
CA TYR A 276 -4.70 4.46 -18.57
C TYR A 276 -3.68 4.41 -19.71
N LEU A 277 -4.18 4.15 -20.93
CA LEU A 277 -3.37 4.13 -22.14
C LEU A 277 -4.14 4.81 -23.28
N LEU A 278 -3.47 5.70 -24.00
CA LEU A 278 -3.95 6.21 -25.28
C LEU A 278 -3.52 5.27 -26.39
N ILE A 279 -4.46 4.99 -27.30
CA ILE A 279 -4.17 4.25 -28.52
C ILE A 279 -4.67 5.01 -29.74
N ASP A 280 -3.98 4.85 -30.85
CA ASP A 280 -4.34 5.40 -32.15
C ASP A 280 -4.33 4.31 -33.24
N ASN A 281 -4.62 4.71 -34.48
CA ASN A 281 -4.60 3.83 -35.65
C ASN A 281 -5.47 2.56 -35.51
N VAL A 282 -6.53 2.63 -34.71
CA VAL A 282 -7.45 1.50 -34.49
C VAL A 282 -8.08 1.04 -35.81
N SER A 283 -7.89 -0.23 -36.14
CA SER A 283 -8.39 -0.84 -37.38
C SER A 283 -8.85 -2.29 -37.18
N GLY A 284 -9.71 -2.78 -38.08
CA GLY A 284 -10.24 -4.16 -38.04
C GLY A 284 -11.43 -4.38 -37.09
N GLY A 285 -11.64 -3.48 -36.13
CA GLY A 285 -12.74 -3.51 -35.16
C GLY A 285 -12.68 -2.30 -34.23
N THR A 286 -13.30 -2.41 -33.06
CA THR A 286 -13.27 -1.37 -32.01
C THR A 286 -12.94 -2.01 -30.66
N PRO A 287 -12.13 -1.37 -29.80
CA PRO A 287 -11.90 -1.82 -28.43
C PRO A 287 -13.20 -1.92 -27.64
N THR A 288 -13.38 -3.00 -26.89
CA THR A 288 -14.54 -3.21 -26.01
C THR A 288 -14.12 -3.61 -24.60
N VAL A 289 -14.95 -3.29 -23.60
CA VAL A 289 -14.73 -3.72 -22.22
C VAL A 289 -14.76 -5.24 -22.13
N GLY A 290 -13.78 -5.81 -21.43
CA GLY A 290 -13.53 -7.25 -21.32
C GLY A 290 -12.56 -7.80 -22.38
N ASP A 291 -12.12 -7.00 -23.36
CA ASP A 291 -11.06 -7.39 -24.27
C ASP A 291 -9.72 -7.52 -23.53
N VAL A 292 -9.01 -8.61 -23.75
CA VAL A 292 -7.59 -8.75 -23.36
C VAL A 292 -6.73 -8.28 -24.53
N ILE A 293 -5.98 -7.21 -24.32
CA ILE A 293 -5.02 -6.69 -25.28
C ILE A 293 -3.60 -7.14 -24.93
N TYR A 294 -2.78 -7.32 -25.95
CA TYR A 294 -1.39 -7.73 -25.81
C TYR A 294 -0.52 -7.14 -26.93
N HIS A 295 0.79 -7.15 -26.73
CA HIS A 295 1.75 -6.87 -27.79
C HIS A 295 1.98 -8.10 -28.67
N PRO A 296 1.72 -8.05 -29.99
CA PRO A 296 1.85 -9.20 -30.87
C PRO A 296 3.27 -9.31 -31.45
N THR A 297 4.25 -9.79 -30.70
CA THR A 297 5.55 -10.18 -31.30
C THR A 297 5.47 -11.60 -31.88
N SER A 298 6.40 -11.94 -32.79
CA SER A 298 6.51 -13.26 -33.41
C SER A 298 6.95 -14.34 -32.41
N GLY A 299 6.03 -14.79 -31.56
CA GLY A 299 6.20 -15.98 -30.70
C GLY A 299 5.99 -15.75 -29.21
N ASP A 300 6.25 -14.54 -28.69
CA ASP A 300 6.20 -14.23 -27.26
C ASP A 300 5.32 -13.01 -26.97
N VAL A 301 4.57 -13.06 -25.86
CA VAL A 301 3.78 -11.94 -25.34
C VAL A 301 4.67 -11.12 -24.40
N GLU A 302 4.94 -9.85 -24.74
CA GLU A 302 5.76 -8.96 -23.91
C GLU A 302 4.96 -8.26 -22.80
N TRP A 303 3.69 -7.96 -23.07
CA TRP A 303 2.77 -7.47 -22.05
C TRP A 303 1.32 -7.79 -22.43
N TYR A 304 0.46 -7.83 -21.42
CA TYR A 304 -0.99 -7.90 -21.62
C TYR A 304 -1.73 -7.10 -20.55
N ALA A 305 -2.95 -6.69 -20.89
CA ALA A 305 -3.88 -6.05 -19.96
C ALA A 305 -5.33 -6.31 -20.38
N GLU A 306 -6.25 -6.21 -19.43
CA GLU A 306 -7.69 -6.17 -19.70
C GLU A 306 -8.16 -4.73 -19.90
N ILE A 307 -9.05 -4.51 -20.86
CA ILE A 307 -9.78 -3.26 -21.03
C ILE A 307 -11.01 -3.24 -20.11
N VAL A 308 -11.02 -2.32 -19.15
CA VAL A 308 -12.17 -2.08 -18.25
C VAL A 308 -12.96 -0.83 -18.62
N SER A 309 -12.37 0.07 -19.39
CA SER A 309 -13.07 1.20 -20.01
C SER A 309 -12.46 1.52 -21.36
N ALA A 310 -13.29 1.92 -22.32
CA ALA A 310 -12.85 2.32 -23.65
C ALA A 310 -13.66 3.53 -24.12
N SER A 311 -13.01 4.68 -24.21
CA SER A 311 -13.62 5.95 -24.63
C SER A 311 -13.08 6.34 -26.00
N ASN A 312 -13.95 6.46 -27.01
CA ASN A 312 -13.55 7.00 -28.31
C ASN A 312 -13.41 8.51 -28.20
N ILE A 313 -12.17 9.00 -28.26
CA ILE A 313 -11.85 10.43 -28.09
C ILE A 313 -11.77 11.15 -29.44
N ALA A 314 -11.32 10.45 -30.48
CA ALA A 314 -11.31 10.94 -31.86
C ALA A 314 -11.45 9.78 -32.86
N SER A 315 -11.52 10.11 -34.16
CA SER A 315 -11.66 9.11 -35.21
C SER A 315 -10.46 8.16 -35.27
N GLY A 316 -10.61 6.95 -34.75
CA GLY A 316 -9.53 5.94 -34.71
C GLY A 316 -8.62 6.06 -33.49
N GLU A 317 -8.96 6.91 -32.51
CA GLU A 317 -8.23 7.10 -31.26
C GLU A 317 -9.12 6.79 -30.05
N TYR A 318 -8.55 6.13 -29.06
CA TYR A 318 -9.25 5.73 -27.84
C TYR A 318 -8.39 5.97 -26.61
N LEU A 319 -9.05 6.36 -25.52
CA LEU A 319 -8.53 6.25 -24.17
C LEU A 319 -9.02 4.92 -23.58
N LEU A 320 -8.08 4.08 -23.15
CA LEU A 320 -8.36 2.80 -22.51
C LEU A 320 -8.05 2.90 -21.00
N GLY A 321 -8.97 2.44 -20.17
CA GLY A 321 -8.67 2.05 -18.79
C GLY A 321 -8.28 0.58 -18.76
N LEU A 322 -7.12 0.31 -18.16
CA LEU A 322 -6.51 -1.01 -18.13
C LEU A 322 -6.53 -1.59 -16.72
N LYS A 323 -6.74 -2.90 -16.60
CA LYS A 323 -6.52 -3.67 -15.36
C LYS A 323 -5.59 -4.84 -15.60
N GLY A 324 -4.86 -5.22 -14.55
CA GLY A 324 -4.00 -6.39 -14.55
C GLY A 324 -2.88 -6.29 -15.58
N LEU A 325 -2.39 -5.08 -15.85
CA LEU A 325 -1.26 -4.85 -16.76
C LEU A 325 -0.05 -5.64 -16.27
N ARG A 326 0.31 -6.70 -16.98
CA ARG A 326 1.50 -7.50 -16.71
C ARG A 326 2.52 -7.22 -17.80
N LYS A 327 3.72 -6.85 -17.38
CA LYS A 327 4.91 -6.75 -18.21
C LYS A 327 5.72 -8.03 -18.03
N ILE A 328 6.00 -8.73 -19.11
CA ILE A 328 6.79 -9.96 -19.15
C ILE A 328 8.21 -9.53 -19.53
N GLY A 329 9.06 -9.33 -18.51
CA GLY A 329 10.38 -8.71 -18.65
C GLY A 329 10.40 -7.25 -18.19
N SER A 330 11.43 -6.49 -18.57
CA SER A 330 11.66 -5.10 -18.11
C SER A 330 11.27 -4.02 -19.14
N ALA A 331 10.47 -4.37 -20.15
CA ALA A 331 10.05 -3.42 -21.18
C ALA A 331 8.72 -2.75 -20.78
N ASP A 332 8.74 -1.43 -20.58
CA ASP A 332 7.54 -0.61 -20.45
C ASP A 332 6.84 -0.45 -21.81
N ILE A 333 5.54 -0.16 -21.83
CA ILE A 333 4.83 0.12 -23.09
C ILE A 333 5.44 1.38 -23.68
N GLN A 334 5.93 1.28 -24.92
CA GLN A 334 6.52 2.40 -25.65
C GLN A 334 5.53 3.01 -26.62
N ASP A 335 5.80 4.26 -26.98
CA ASP A 335 5.09 4.92 -28.07
C ASP A 335 5.21 4.10 -29.36
N ASN A 336 4.09 4.00 -30.08
CA ASN A 336 3.93 3.25 -31.32
C ASN A 336 4.04 1.71 -31.19
N ASP A 337 4.09 1.16 -29.97
CA ASP A 337 3.98 -0.30 -29.75
C ASP A 337 2.66 -0.83 -30.31
N ALA A 338 2.72 -1.93 -31.05
CA ALA A 338 1.52 -2.57 -31.57
C ALA A 338 0.69 -3.16 -30.42
N CYS A 339 -0.63 -3.00 -30.47
CA CYS A 339 -1.54 -3.59 -29.50
C CYS A 339 -2.84 -4.05 -30.15
N GLY A 340 -3.49 -5.04 -29.54
CA GLY A 340 -4.78 -5.54 -30.02
C GLY A 340 -5.14 -6.88 -29.38
N ASN A 341 -6.26 -7.46 -29.84
CA ASN A 341 -6.76 -8.76 -29.37
C ASN A 341 -6.84 -9.81 -30.50
N GLY A 342 -6.20 -9.52 -31.64
CA GLY A 342 -6.27 -10.34 -32.86
C GLY A 342 -7.51 -10.09 -33.75
N THR A 343 -8.57 -9.47 -33.21
CA THR A 343 -9.74 -9.01 -34.01
C THR A 343 -9.53 -7.60 -34.54
N TRP A 344 -8.94 -6.75 -33.71
CA TRP A 344 -8.54 -5.40 -34.07
C TRP A 344 -7.08 -5.18 -33.68
N THR A 345 -6.48 -4.16 -34.32
CA THR A 345 -5.09 -3.74 -34.10
C THR A 345 -5.03 -2.24 -33.97
N ALA A 346 -4.13 -1.74 -33.15
CA ALA A 346 -3.86 -0.34 -32.88
C ALA A 346 -2.39 -0.16 -32.52
N ASN A 347 -2.00 1.10 -32.27
CA ASN A 347 -0.70 1.44 -31.72
C ASN A 347 -0.89 2.21 -30.40
N ALA A 348 -0.02 1.97 -29.43
CA ALA A 348 0.10 2.84 -28.26
C ALA A 348 0.51 4.25 -28.71
N ASN A 349 -0.12 5.27 -28.14
CA ASN A 349 0.19 6.68 -28.38
C ASN A 349 0.73 7.28 -27.08
N GLY A 350 2.06 7.27 -26.95
CA GLY A 350 2.75 7.45 -25.67
C GLY A 350 2.89 6.16 -24.86
N THR A 351 3.13 6.29 -23.55
CA THR A 351 3.24 5.17 -22.60
C THR A 351 1.97 5.06 -21.74
N GLU A 352 1.86 4.01 -20.93
CA GLU A 352 0.83 3.98 -19.89
C GLU A 352 1.06 5.09 -18.86
N GLY A 353 -0.05 5.54 -18.24
CA GLY A 353 -0.04 6.43 -17.10
C GLY A 353 -1.00 5.95 -16.01
N ASP A 354 -1.04 6.66 -14.89
CA ASP A 354 -1.94 6.38 -13.78
C ASP A 354 -3.16 7.31 -13.74
N ALA A 355 -3.18 8.37 -14.54
CA ALA A 355 -4.26 9.32 -14.59
C ALA A 355 -4.46 9.86 -16.00
N TYR A 356 -5.59 10.52 -16.21
CA TYR A 356 -5.83 11.32 -17.41
C TYR A 356 -6.66 12.56 -17.08
N PHE A 357 -6.58 13.53 -17.98
CA PHE A 357 -7.56 14.61 -18.05
C PHE A 357 -7.94 14.93 -19.48
N ASP A 358 -9.20 15.34 -19.64
CA ASP A 358 -9.73 15.90 -20.88
C ASP A 358 -9.76 17.43 -20.76
N TYR A 359 -9.73 18.15 -21.90
CA TYR A 359 -9.79 19.60 -21.91
C TYR A 359 -10.57 20.17 -23.10
N THR A 360 -11.13 21.38 -22.97
CA THR A 360 -11.85 22.08 -24.05
C THR A 360 -11.59 23.58 -23.99
N PRO A 361 -11.46 24.27 -25.14
CA PRO A 361 -10.23 24.41 -25.91
C PRO A 361 -9.09 25.10 -25.12
N GLY A 362 -7.87 24.57 -25.27
CA GLY A 362 -6.62 25.14 -24.74
C GLY A 362 -5.54 25.24 -25.82
N THR A 363 -4.26 25.32 -25.41
CA THR A 363 -3.13 25.02 -26.30
C THR A 363 -2.69 23.58 -26.06
N ASP A 364 -2.39 22.84 -27.14
CA ASP A 364 -2.08 21.41 -27.12
C ASP A 364 -0.78 21.08 -26.36
N PHE A 365 -0.78 19.92 -25.73
CA PHE A 365 0.35 19.35 -24.97
C PHE A 365 1.10 18.35 -25.85
N THR A 366 2.15 18.77 -26.56
CA THR A 366 2.81 17.94 -27.59
C THR A 366 4.10 17.26 -27.13
N THR A 367 4.60 17.57 -25.93
CA THR A 367 5.88 17.06 -25.43
C THR A 367 5.66 16.04 -24.32
N ASP A 368 5.70 14.75 -24.64
CA ASP A 368 5.65 13.68 -23.64
C ASP A 368 6.91 13.68 -22.75
N GLY A 369 6.76 13.28 -21.49
CA GLY A 369 7.78 13.36 -20.45
C GLY A 369 7.92 14.73 -19.77
N GLN A 370 7.19 15.76 -20.22
CA GLN A 370 7.19 17.06 -19.54
C GLN A 370 6.40 17.03 -18.23
N VAL A 371 6.81 17.86 -17.26
CA VAL A 371 6.05 18.08 -16.03
C VAL A 371 4.92 19.06 -16.31
N LEU A 372 3.71 18.63 -15.99
CA LEU A 372 2.50 19.44 -15.95
C LEU A 372 2.36 20.06 -14.56
N THR A 373 1.94 21.33 -14.47
CA THR A 373 1.74 22.01 -13.18
C THR A 373 0.47 22.85 -13.19
N GLN A 374 -0.32 22.80 -12.11
CA GLN A 374 -1.52 23.59 -11.93
C GLN A 374 -1.28 24.80 -11.02
N ALA A 375 -1.64 26.00 -11.48
CA ALA A 375 -1.14 27.25 -10.91
C ALA A 375 -1.62 27.60 -9.48
N MET A 376 -2.78 27.08 -9.02
CA MET A 376 -3.30 27.34 -7.66
C MET A 376 -3.10 26.17 -6.69
N SER A 377 -3.42 24.95 -7.11
CA SER A 377 -3.25 23.76 -6.27
C SER A 377 -1.78 23.36 -6.11
N GLY A 378 -0.91 23.78 -7.04
CA GLY A 378 0.47 23.31 -7.11
C GLY A 378 0.59 21.86 -7.58
N ALA A 379 -0.53 21.22 -7.96
CA ALA A 379 -0.57 19.84 -8.43
C ALA A 379 0.34 19.62 -9.63
N LYS A 380 0.96 18.45 -9.70
CA LYS A 380 1.90 18.05 -10.75
C LYS A 380 1.61 16.66 -11.27
N ALA A 381 1.97 16.42 -12.51
CA ALA A 381 2.00 15.08 -13.10
C ALA A 381 3.00 15.09 -14.25
N ILE A 382 3.57 13.94 -14.60
CA ILE A 382 4.35 13.81 -15.84
C ILE A 382 3.41 13.39 -16.95
N GLN A 383 3.48 14.08 -18.09
CA GLN A 383 2.77 13.67 -19.30
C GLN A 383 3.36 12.36 -19.87
N ARG A 384 2.51 11.37 -20.13
CA ARG A 384 2.89 10.06 -20.69
C ARG A 384 2.41 9.84 -22.12
N GLY A 385 1.30 10.48 -22.49
CA GLY A 385 0.78 10.47 -23.85
C GLY A 385 -0.23 11.60 -24.06
N HIS A 386 -0.48 11.94 -25.31
CA HIS A 386 -1.40 13.02 -25.67
C HIS A 386 -2.17 12.73 -26.95
N SER A 387 -3.43 13.19 -27.00
CA SER A 387 -4.21 13.28 -28.24
C SER A 387 -4.42 14.75 -28.60
N THR A 388 -4.03 15.11 -29.84
CA THR A 388 -4.26 16.45 -30.39
C THR A 388 -5.65 16.61 -31.02
N ALA A 389 -6.31 15.49 -31.36
CA ALA A 389 -7.62 15.49 -31.99
C ALA A 389 -8.77 15.23 -31.00
N GLY A 390 -8.46 14.53 -29.90
CA GLY A 390 -9.40 14.15 -28.85
C GLY A 390 -9.28 14.98 -27.58
N ASP A 391 -8.36 15.95 -27.52
CA ASP A 391 -8.13 16.85 -26.37
C ASP A 391 -7.98 16.10 -25.03
N THR A 392 -7.21 15.01 -25.02
CA THR A 392 -6.95 14.18 -23.84
C THR A 392 -5.45 14.05 -23.60
N VAL A 393 -5.04 14.07 -22.33
CA VAL A 393 -3.65 13.80 -21.90
C VAL A 393 -3.67 12.69 -20.87
N VAL A 394 -2.79 11.69 -21.05
CA VAL A 394 -2.49 10.68 -20.04
C VAL A 394 -1.25 11.12 -19.26
N CYS A 395 -1.31 10.97 -17.95
CA CYS A 395 -0.26 11.42 -17.06
C CYS A 395 -0.01 10.42 -15.92
N GLU A 396 1.10 10.62 -15.20
CA GLU A 396 1.52 9.75 -14.09
C GLU A 396 2.14 10.57 -12.96
N VAL A 397 2.06 10.04 -11.74
CA VAL A 397 2.86 10.47 -10.60
C VAL A 397 4.35 10.27 -10.90
N ASP A 398 5.18 11.25 -10.51
CA ASP A 398 6.63 11.07 -10.51
C ASP A 398 7.09 10.44 -9.17
N SER A 399 7.17 9.11 -9.14
CA SER A 399 7.62 8.36 -7.96
C SER A 399 9.10 8.56 -7.62
N SER A 400 9.89 9.19 -8.50
CA SER A 400 11.30 9.51 -8.24
C SER A 400 11.49 10.72 -7.33
N GLN A 401 10.44 11.54 -7.15
CA GLN A 401 10.50 12.72 -6.29
C GLN A 401 10.48 12.34 -4.82
N THR A 402 11.20 13.12 -4.01
CA THR A 402 11.36 12.89 -2.58
C THR A 402 11.04 14.15 -1.78
N GLY A 403 10.80 13.99 -0.47
CA GLY A 403 10.42 15.09 0.43
C GLY A 403 9.20 15.88 -0.05
N SER A 404 9.16 17.17 0.26
CA SER A 404 8.03 18.05 -0.05
C SER A 404 7.78 18.32 -1.54
N ASN A 405 8.73 17.99 -2.42
CA ASN A 405 8.53 18.09 -3.88
C ASN A 405 7.63 16.97 -4.42
N ARG A 406 7.55 15.84 -3.71
CA ARG A 406 6.76 14.68 -4.08
C ARG A 406 5.26 14.93 -3.90
N ASP A 407 4.87 15.62 -2.82
CA ASP A 407 3.47 15.79 -2.41
C ASP A 407 2.60 16.40 -3.51
N ALA A 408 3.17 17.34 -4.28
CA ALA A 408 2.51 17.96 -5.41
C ALA A 408 2.03 16.96 -6.48
N TYR A 409 2.68 15.80 -6.62
CA TYR A 409 2.30 14.79 -7.62
C TYR A 409 1.09 13.94 -7.20
N TYR A 410 0.78 13.91 -5.91
CA TYR A 410 -0.34 13.14 -5.38
C TYR A 410 -1.63 13.94 -5.26
N ILE A 411 -1.54 15.26 -5.45
CA ILE A 411 -2.70 16.15 -5.55
C ILE A 411 -3.31 16.01 -6.94
N ASP A 412 -4.61 15.76 -6.99
CA ASP A 412 -5.35 15.65 -8.25
C ASP A 412 -5.55 17.03 -8.90
N PHE A 413 -5.56 17.06 -10.24
CA PHE A 413 -5.90 18.30 -10.94
C PHE A 413 -7.37 18.63 -10.74
N ASP A 414 -7.67 19.87 -10.35
CA ASP A 414 -9.04 20.35 -10.30
C ASP A 414 -9.52 20.88 -11.66
N THR A 415 -10.83 20.98 -11.84
CA THR A 415 -11.47 21.44 -13.09
C THR A 415 -11.69 22.96 -13.15
N THR A 416 -11.09 23.71 -12.22
CA THR A 416 -11.29 25.17 -12.08
C THR A 416 -10.02 25.97 -12.39
N HIS A 417 -8.86 25.33 -12.42
CA HIS A 417 -7.57 25.97 -12.59
C HIS A 417 -6.80 25.43 -13.79
N THR A 418 -6.02 26.33 -14.41
CA THR A 418 -5.21 26.00 -15.58
C THR A 418 -4.03 25.11 -15.23
N VAL A 419 -3.90 24.01 -15.96
CA VAL A 419 -2.72 23.15 -16.04
C VAL A 419 -1.83 23.67 -17.16
N THR A 420 -0.54 23.80 -16.91
CA THR A 420 0.47 24.28 -17.87
C THR A 420 1.62 23.30 -17.92
N GLY A 421 2.02 22.87 -19.12
CA GLY A 421 3.21 22.04 -19.30
C GLY A 421 4.49 22.88 -19.26
N ALA A 422 5.59 22.24 -18.86
CA ALA A 422 6.88 22.90 -18.75
C ALA A 422 7.42 23.43 -20.10
N SER A 423 7.07 22.78 -21.22
CA SER A 423 7.55 23.12 -22.56
C SER A 423 6.42 23.67 -23.44
N ASP A 424 5.27 23.01 -23.45
CA ASP A 424 4.09 23.38 -24.23
C ASP A 424 2.80 23.03 -23.46
N GLY A 425 1.65 23.34 -24.05
CA GLY A 425 0.36 22.97 -23.47
C GLY A 425 -0.13 23.87 -22.34
N SER A 426 -1.39 24.26 -22.41
CA SER A 426 -2.04 25.08 -21.40
C SER A 426 -3.55 25.00 -21.57
N ALA A 427 -4.22 24.37 -20.61
CA ALA A 427 -5.66 24.17 -20.66
C ALA A 427 -6.24 24.07 -19.25
N VAL A 428 -7.55 24.26 -19.14
CA VAL A 428 -8.30 23.92 -17.92
C VAL A 428 -8.87 22.52 -18.11
N PRO A 429 -8.61 21.58 -17.19
CA PRO A 429 -9.22 20.25 -17.26
C PRO A 429 -10.75 20.33 -17.17
N ASP A 430 -11.43 19.62 -18.06
CA ASP A 430 -12.88 19.43 -17.97
C ASP A 430 -13.22 18.26 -17.05
N ASN A 431 -12.33 17.27 -17.02
CA ASN A 431 -12.44 16.05 -16.24
C ASN A 431 -11.04 15.61 -15.82
N TYR A 432 -10.94 14.93 -14.67
CA TYR A 432 -9.72 14.31 -14.20
C TYR A 432 -10.09 12.99 -13.52
N ALA A 433 -9.36 11.92 -13.82
CA ALA A 433 -9.50 10.67 -13.10
C ALA A 433 -8.14 10.00 -12.90
N ARG A 434 -7.98 9.36 -11.73
CA ARG A 434 -6.80 8.60 -11.34
C ARG A 434 -7.17 7.14 -11.14
N GLY A 435 -6.33 6.27 -11.68
CA GLY A 435 -6.37 4.82 -11.53
C GLY A 435 -5.57 4.35 -10.33
N VAL A 436 -5.69 3.07 -10.03
CA VAL A 436 -5.16 2.47 -8.80
C VAL A 436 -3.63 2.56 -8.71
N ALA A 437 -2.91 2.50 -9.84
CA ALA A 437 -1.46 2.61 -9.86
C ALA A 437 -0.94 3.95 -9.32
N GLY A 438 -1.76 5.01 -9.39
CA GLY A 438 -1.39 6.36 -8.93
C GLY A 438 -1.62 6.58 -7.43
N PHE A 439 -2.13 5.58 -6.70
CA PHE A 439 -2.33 5.63 -5.25
C PHE A 439 -1.08 5.21 -4.45
N SER A 440 0.12 5.40 -5.02
CA SER A 440 1.39 5.11 -4.35
C SER A 440 1.70 6.05 -3.17
N ASP A 441 0.82 7.01 -2.90
CA ASP A 441 0.77 7.76 -1.65
C ASP A 441 0.27 6.93 -0.46
N VAL A 442 -0.39 5.79 -0.69
CA VAL A 442 -0.76 4.89 0.41
C VAL A 442 0.50 4.15 0.88
N THR A 443 0.97 4.47 2.09
CA THR A 443 2.12 3.80 2.70
C THR A 443 1.69 2.44 3.25
N ILE A 444 2.34 1.35 2.79
CA ILE A 444 2.19 -0.01 3.34
C ILE A 444 3.49 -0.40 4.02
N ALA A 445 3.48 -0.48 5.35
CA ALA A 445 4.69 -0.68 6.14
C ALA A 445 4.60 -1.95 7.00
N HIS A 446 5.50 -2.90 6.74
CA HIS A 446 5.67 -4.11 7.55
C HIS A 446 6.67 -3.84 8.65
N ILE A 447 6.23 -3.93 9.90
CA ILE A 447 7.04 -3.58 11.06
C ILE A 447 8.14 -4.62 11.23
N ASN A 448 9.39 -4.16 11.31
CA ASN A 448 10.55 -5.03 11.39
C ASN A 448 11.23 -5.00 12.75
N GLY A 449 11.30 -3.82 13.38
CA GLY A 449 12.07 -3.72 14.62
C GLY A 449 12.09 -2.36 15.30
N THR A 450 12.91 -2.26 16.34
CA THR A 450 13.14 -1.00 17.06
C THR A 450 14.62 -0.65 17.20
N VAL A 451 14.91 0.64 17.25
CA VAL A 451 16.23 1.21 17.51
C VAL A 451 16.15 2.17 18.69
N THR A 452 17.21 2.31 19.47
CA THR A 452 17.33 3.38 20.46
C THR A 452 17.82 4.66 19.80
N ILE A 453 17.25 5.80 20.19
CA ILE A 453 17.55 7.10 19.59
C ILE A 453 17.95 8.16 20.63
N SER A 454 18.77 9.10 20.20
CA SER A 454 19.13 10.32 20.94
C SER A 454 19.05 11.58 20.06
N ASN A 455 19.25 12.75 20.67
CA ASN A 455 19.30 14.06 20.00
C ASN A 455 18.11 14.37 19.07
N LYS A 456 16.93 13.83 19.37
CA LYS A 456 15.70 14.06 18.60
C LYS A 456 15.41 15.57 18.49
N ASN A 457 15.25 16.05 17.27
CA ASN A 457 14.86 17.42 16.95
C ASN A 457 13.66 17.39 16.00
N GLY A 458 12.57 18.04 16.39
CA GLY A 458 11.28 17.95 15.68
C GLY A 458 10.48 16.70 16.04
N THR A 459 9.36 16.51 15.33
CA THR A 459 8.43 15.40 15.53
C THR A 459 8.26 14.68 14.21
N PHE A 460 8.64 13.40 14.18
CA PHE A 460 8.39 12.53 13.04
C PHE A 460 6.89 12.26 12.87
N ILE A 461 6.46 12.09 11.63
CA ILE A 461 5.08 11.82 11.22
C ILE A 461 4.92 10.31 10.95
N PRO A 462 4.06 9.58 11.69
CA PRO A 462 3.83 8.15 11.43
C PRO A 462 3.48 7.86 9.97
N GLY A 463 4.19 6.91 9.36
CA GLY A 463 4.05 6.56 7.94
C GLY A 463 4.95 7.33 6.99
N GLU A 464 5.73 8.29 7.49
CA GLU A 464 6.72 8.99 6.66
C GLU A 464 7.94 8.11 6.38
N ARG A 465 8.57 8.38 5.24
CA ARG A 465 9.88 7.81 4.92
C ARG A 465 10.96 8.52 5.74
N ILE A 466 11.86 7.73 6.30
CA ILE A 466 13.10 8.20 6.89
C ILE A 466 14.28 7.68 6.09
N THR A 467 15.36 8.47 6.05
CA THR A 467 16.62 8.08 5.42
C THR A 467 17.78 8.19 6.41
N TRP A 468 18.80 7.36 6.22
CA TRP A 468 20.11 7.48 6.86
C TRP A 468 21.21 7.34 5.81
N ASN A 469 22.47 7.57 6.19
CA ASN A 469 23.64 7.47 5.30
C ASN A 469 23.49 8.23 3.97
N ALA A 470 23.45 9.57 4.05
CA ALA A 470 23.37 10.48 2.90
C ALA A 470 22.32 10.11 1.83
N GLY A 471 21.21 9.48 2.26
CA GLY A 471 20.07 9.15 1.40
C GLY A 471 20.18 7.83 0.64
N ALA A 472 21.08 6.93 1.02
CA ALA A 472 21.22 5.61 0.39
C ALA A 472 20.28 4.55 0.98
N SER A 473 19.98 4.67 2.27
CA SER A 473 19.23 3.68 3.05
C SER A 473 17.91 4.29 3.53
N GLU A 474 16.83 3.53 3.48
CA GLU A 474 15.49 4.01 3.81
C GLU A 474 14.67 3.02 4.65
N ALA A 475 13.74 3.56 5.43
CA ALA A 475 12.70 2.83 6.15
C ALA A 475 11.47 3.71 6.32
N ILE A 476 10.39 3.14 6.84
CA ILE A 476 9.20 3.84 7.26
C ILE A 476 9.21 4.01 8.77
N TYR A 477 9.03 5.26 9.22
CA TYR A 477 8.86 5.58 10.63
C TYR A 477 7.44 5.23 11.10
N ILE A 478 7.32 4.55 12.25
CA ILE A 478 6.04 4.09 12.77
C ILE A 478 5.62 4.85 14.03
N THR A 479 6.46 4.83 15.07
CA THR A 479 6.20 5.49 16.35
C THR A 479 7.47 5.61 17.17
N ASP A 480 7.48 6.48 18.17
CA ASP A 480 8.54 6.60 19.16
C ASP A 480 8.00 6.93 20.55
N ASN A 481 8.77 6.57 21.58
CA ASN A 481 8.49 6.93 22.97
C ASN A 481 9.48 7.97 23.53
N GLY A 482 10.20 8.67 22.66
CA GLY A 482 11.27 9.63 22.99
C GLY A 482 12.67 9.03 23.15
N SER A 483 12.82 7.71 23.30
CA SER A 483 14.14 7.04 23.40
C SER A 483 14.27 5.77 22.57
N THR A 484 13.15 5.24 22.08
CA THR A 484 13.09 4.09 21.20
C THR A 484 12.15 4.41 20.05
N MET A 485 12.60 4.14 18.83
CA MET A 485 11.87 4.34 17.59
C MET A 485 11.58 2.98 16.95
N THR A 486 10.34 2.78 16.48
CA THR A 486 9.93 1.60 15.73
C THR A 486 9.99 1.87 14.23
N LEU A 487 10.61 0.96 13.49
CA LEU A 487 10.86 1.05 12.06
C LEU A 487 10.22 -0.11 11.29
N ALA A 488 9.85 0.17 10.06
CA ALA A 488 9.22 -0.76 9.13
C ALA A 488 9.83 -0.64 7.73
N ASN A 489 9.64 -1.66 6.90
CA ASN A 489 10.26 -1.81 5.58
C ASN A 489 11.78 -1.55 5.56
N VAL A 490 12.50 -2.05 6.56
CA VAL A 490 13.96 -1.99 6.60
C VAL A 490 14.52 -3.01 5.61
N ASP A 491 15.52 -2.62 4.82
CA ASP A 491 16.27 -3.54 3.97
C ASP A 491 17.23 -4.38 4.84
N PRO A 492 17.14 -5.73 4.83
CA PRO A 492 18.02 -6.59 5.63
C PRO A 492 19.51 -6.50 5.24
N THR A 493 19.84 -5.95 4.08
CA THR A 493 21.22 -5.80 3.61
C THR A 493 21.89 -4.54 4.16
N ASP A 494 21.11 -3.58 4.68
CA ASP A 494 21.60 -2.28 5.15
C ASP A 494 20.79 -1.79 6.37
N GLU A 495 20.78 -2.60 7.43
CA GLU A 495 20.08 -2.28 8.68
C GLU A 495 20.73 -1.09 9.41
N PRO A 496 19.94 -0.26 10.12
CA PRO A 496 20.47 0.88 10.86
C PRO A 496 21.39 0.44 12.01
N ASP A 497 22.44 1.23 12.26
CA ASP A 497 23.45 1.00 13.28
C ASP A 497 23.72 2.23 14.17
N ALA A 498 24.59 2.07 15.17
CA ALA A 498 24.86 3.08 16.21
C ALA A 498 25.69 4.30 15.74
N ALA A 499 25.83 4.52 14.43
CA ALA A 499 26.47 5.70 13.86
C ALA A 499 25.56 6.48 12.89
N ASP A 500 24.37 5.94 12.61
CA ASP A 500 23.42 6.53 11.68
C ASP A 500 22.69 7.73 12.27
N SER A 501 22.28 8.65 11.39
CA SER A 501 21.43 9.79 11.74
C SER A 501 20.22 9.80 10.82
N PHE A 502 19.04 9.62 11.42
CA PHE A 502 17.78 9.59 10.71
C PHE A 502 17.33 10.99 10.36
N THR A 503 16.83 11.15 9.14
CA THR A 503 16.13 12.36 8.68
C THR A 503 14.77 11.97 8.11
N GLY A 504 13.69 12.57 8.64
CA GLY A 504 12.34 12.41 8.12
C GLY A 504 12.11 13.27 6.88
N ASP A 505 11.57 12.66 5.83
CA ASP A 505 11.42 13.33 4.53
C ASP A 505 10.34 14.41 4.53
N LEU A 506 9.28 14.24 5.33
CA LEU A 506 8.16 15.19 5.40
C LEU A 506 8.31 16.13 6.59
N SER A 507 8.58 15.56 7.75
CA SER A 507 8.72 16.33 8.98
C SER A 507 10.01 17.17 9.02
N GLY A 508 11.05 16.76 8.29
CA GLY A 508 12.40 17.28 8.46
C GLY A 508 12.99 17.00 9.85
N ALA A 509 12.34 16.14 10.63
CA ALA A 509 12.80 15.78 11.97
C ALA A 509 14.07 14.93 11.88
N THR A 510 14.94 15.07 12.88
CA THR A 510 16.21 14.35 12.93
C THR A 510 16.38 13.62 14.26
N ALA A 511 17.03 12.46 14.25
CA ALA A 511 17.43 11.75 15.46
C ALA A 511 18.69 10.91 15.19
N ASP A 512 19.57 10.80 16.19
CA ASP A 512 20.74 9.94 16.09
C ASP A 512 20.37 8.52 16.52
N CYS A 513 20.85 7.53 15.77
CA CYS A 513 20.68 6.12 16.09
C CYS A 513 21.78 5.67 17.05
N ASP A 514 21.40 5.10 18.20
CA ASP A 514 22.33 4.66 19.25
C ASP A 514 22.50 3.13 19.31
N SER A 515 21.77 2.37 18.47
CA SER A 515 21.80 0.90 18.47
C SER A 515 21.62 0.30 17.08
N GLY A 516 21.97 -0.98 16.93
CA GLY A 516 21.46 -1.77 15.80
C GLY A 516 19.96 -2.02 15.91
N LEU A 517 19.33 -2.41 14.79
CA LEU A 517 17.94 -2.83 14.77
C LEU A 517 17.73 -4.04 15.69
N THR A 518 16.76 -3.94 16.60
CA THR A 518 16.29 -5.06 17.41
C THR A 518 15.05 -5.64 16.80
N ASP A 519 14.90 -6.96 16.89
CA ASP A 519 13.73 -7.63 16.34
C ASP A 519 12.47 -7.33 17.17
N SER A 520 11.52 -6.68 16.52
CA SER A 520 10.22 -6.34 17.09
C SER A 520 9.25 -6.10 15.95
N ASN A 521 8.70 -7.19 15.43
CA ASN A 521 7.81 -7.18 14.26
C ASN A 521 6.38 -6.65 14.54
N SER A 522 6.17 -5.90 15.63
CA SER A 522 4.87 -5.33 15.97
C SER A 522 4.99 -4.01 16.73
N ALA A 523 3.97 -3.16 16.58
CA ALA A 523 3.80 -1.93 17.34
C ALA A 523 2.38 -1.83 17.89
N ASN A 524 2.24 -1.09 19.01
CA ASN A 524 0.93 -0.88 19.63
C ASN A 524 0.26 0.36 19.05
N PHE A 525 -0.96 0.19 18.56
CA PHE A 525 -1.80 1.27 18.05
C PHE A 525 -3.13 1.30 18.79
N ALA A 526 -3.70 2.50 18.95
CA ALA A 526 -4.97 2.72 19.61
C ALA A 526 -5.88 3.54 18.71
N PHE A 527 -7.17 3.19 18.71
CA PHE A 527 -8.19 4.15 18.28
C PHE A 527 -8.27 5.31 19.27
N GLU A 528 -8.81 6.44 18.83
CA GLU A 528 -8.96 7.62 19.67
C GLU A 528 -9.65 7.27 21.00
N GLN A 529 -8.99 7.58 22.11
CA GLN A 529 -9.44 7.31 23.49
C GLN A 529 -9.65 5.83 23.84
N GLN A 530 -9.03 4.90 23.12
CA GLN A 530 -9.03 3.47 23.43
C GLN A 530 -7.66 2.97 23.90
N SER A 531 -7.63 1.73 24.41
CA SER A 531 -6.38 1.04 24.73
C SER A 531 -5.61 0.68 23.47
N ALA A 532 -4.28 0.70 23.54
CA ALA A 532 -3.42 0.29 22.44
C ALA A 532 -3.27 -1.24 22.37
N TYR A 533 -3.26 -1.78 21.15
CA TYR A 533 -3.12 -3.20 20.86
C TYR A 533 -2.06 -3.43 19.76
N PRO A 534 -1.41 -4.60 19.74
CA PRO A 534 -0.33 -4.87 18.79
C PRO A 534 -0.83 -5.16 17.38
N TYR A 535 -0.13 -4.62 16.38
CA TYR A 535 -0.29 -4.89 14.95
C TYR A 535 1.09 -5.02 14.29
N ASN A 536 1.17 -5.71 13.14
CA ASN A 536 2.40 -6.04 12.42
C ASN A 536 2.56 -5.25 11.12
N VAL A 537 1.44 -4.84 10.53
CA VAL A 537 1.41 -4.03 9.32
C VAL A 537 0.72 -2.72 9.66
N PHE A 538 1.32 -1.62 9.21
CA PHE A 538 0.80 -0.28 9.32
C PHE A 538 0.48 0.24 7.92
N VAL A 539 -0.76 0.67 7.72
CA VAL A 539 -1.22 1.30 6.48
C VAL A 539 -1.60 2.75 6.76
N GLU A 540 -0.99 3.68 6.04
CA GLU A 540 -1.35 5.09 6.03
C GLU A 540 -2.04 5.42 4.70
N GLY A 541 -3.26 5.96 4.77
CA GLY A 541 -4.17 6.15 3.65
C GLY A 541 -3.90 7.38 2.77
N GLY A 542 -2.70 7.94 2.79
CA GLY A 542 -2.29 9.09 1.99
C GLY A 542 -2.60 10.45 2.63
N SER A 543 -3.08 10.51 3.88
CA SER A 543 -3.38 11.80 4.54
C SER A 543 -2.11 12.61 4.82
N ILE A 544 -0.99 11.94 5.06
CA ILE A 544 0.31 12.59 5.23
C ILE A 544 0.80 13.29 3.95
N TYR A 545 0.23 12.95 2.79
CA TYR A 545 0.54 13.53 1.48
C TYR A 545 -0.55 14.47 0.96
N ASN A 546 -1.46 14.91 1.84
CA ASN A 546 -2.57 15.80 1.51
C ASN A 546 -3.51 15.26 0.40
N ALA A 547 -3.54 13.94 0.21
CA ALA A 547 -4.44 13.26 -0.72
C ALA A 547 -5.66 12.69 0.01
N GLY A 548 -5.45 12.06 1.19
CA GLY A 548 -6.51 11.49 2.04
C GLY A 548 -7.44 10.56 1.26
N ARG A 549 -7.00 9.35 0.94
CA ARG A 549 -7.75 8.42 0.08
C ARG A 549 -8.95 7.83 0.80
N THR A 550 -10.03 7.61 0.05
CA THR A 550 -11.20 6.86 0.54
C THR A 550 -10.81 5.42 0.86
N LEU A 551 -11.54 4.74 1.75
CA LEU A 551 -11.27 3.34 2.08
C LEU A 551 -11.38 2.42 0.87
N LEU A 552 -12.24 2.75 -0.09
CA LEU A 552 -12.39 2.01 -1.35
C LEU A 552 -11.11 2.10 -2.20
N GLN A 553 -10.52 3.29 -2.32
CA GLN A 553 -9.26 3.49 -3.03
C GLN A 553 -8.09 2.78 -2.35
N ILE A 554 -8.03 2.85 -1.01
CA ILE A 554 -7.01 2.13 -0.22
C ILE A 554 -7.17 0.62 -0.42
N TYR A 555 -8.40 0.10 -0.37
CA TYR A 555 -8.69 -1.31 -0.64
C TYR A 555 -8.22 -1.76 -2.03
N ALA A 556 -8.56 -1.00 -3.07
CA ALA A 556 -8.12 -1.28 -4.43
C ALA A 556 -6.59 -1.29 -4.54
N TYR A 557 -5.91 -0.33 -3.92
CA TYR A 557 -4.44 -0.27 -3.92
C TYR A 557 -3.79 -1.45 -3.18
N LEU A 558 -4.35 -1.84 -2.02
CA LEU A 558 -3.88 -3.01 -1.27
C LEU A 558 -4.02 -4.32 -2.07
N LYS A 559 -5.04 -4.44 -2.93
CA LYS A 559 -5.16 -5.55 -3.88
C LYS A 559 -4.18 -5.41 -5.03
N TYR A 560 -4.07 -4.23 -5.64
CA TYR A 560 -3.15 -3.93 -6.73
C TYR A 560 -1.71 -4.32 -6.40
N VAL A 561 -1.20 -4.01 -5.20
CA VAL A 561 0.16 -4.42 -4.81
C VAL A 561 0.31 -5.93 -4.64
N CYS A 562 -0.77 -6.70 -4.52
CA CYS A 562 -0.76 -8.16 -4.36
C CYS A 562 -1.11 -8.93 -5.65
N ARG A 563 -1.41 -8.21 -6.75
CA ARG A 563 -1.89 -8.79 -8.02
C ARG A 563 -0.82 -9.60 -8.75
N ASP A 564 -1.26 -10.35 -9.76
CA ASP A 564 -0.36 -11.02 -10.71
C ASP A 564 0.64 -10.05 -11.35
N GLY A 565 1.91 -10.39 -11.29
CA GLY A 565 3.02 -9.59 -11.84
C GLY A 565 3.47 -8.44 -10.95
N SER A 566 2.89 -8.26 -9.76
CA SER A 566 3.37 -7.23 -8.81
C SER A 566 4.74 -7.59 -8.22
N THR A 567 5.70 -6.69 -8.43
CA THR A 567 7.06 -6.72 -7.84
C THR A 567 7.18 -5.79 -6.63
N PHE A 568 6.06 -5.37 -6.04
CA PHE A 568 6.08 -4.52 -4.85
C PHE A 568 6.81 -5.24 -3.72
N ALA A 569 7.89 -4.67 -3.20
CA ALA A 569 8.71 -5.30 -2.16
C ALA A 569 7.98 -5.32 -0.82
N ILE A 570 7.76 -6.52 -0.27
CA ILE A 570 7.11 -6.71 1.03
C ILE A 570 8.11 -7.28 2.03
N HIS A 571 8.44 -6.46 3.04
CA HIS A 571 9.46 -6.73 4.05
C HIS A 571 8.89 -7.52 5.22
N THR A 572 8.42 -8.74 4.97
CA THR A 572 7.85 -9.59 6.03
C THR A 572 8.87 -9.90 7.13
N SER A 573 8.43 -9.99 8.38
CA SER A 573 9.26 -10.44 9.50
C SER A 573 8.49 -11.42 10.38
N ASP A 574 9.10 -12.57 10.65
CA ASP A 574 8.58 -13.57 11.59
C ASP A 574 9.02 -13.31 13.05
N GLY A 575 9.70 -12.21 13.31
CA GLY A 575 10.28 -11.91 14.61
C GLY A 575 11.65 -12.57 14.83
N SER A 576 12.28 -13.09 13.77
CA SER A 576 13.68 -13.53 13.79
C SER A 576 14.55 -13.01 12.64
N SER A 577 13.95 -12.69 11.49
CA SER A 577 14.65 -12.12 10.34
C SER A 577 13.69 -11.40 9.39
N ILE A 578 14.18 -10.38 8.69
CA ILE A 578 13.45 -9.69 7.63
C ILE A 578 13.64 -10.48 6.34
N THR A 579 12.53 -10.83 5.68
CA THR A 579 12.52 -11.46 4.35
C THR A 579 11.71 -10.60 3.40
N ILE A 580 12.33 -10.21 2.29
CA ILE A 580 11.66 -9.51 1.20
C ILE A 580 11.05 -10.55 0.26
N ILE A 581 9.75 -10.40 0.00
CA ILE A 581 9.01 -11.16 -1.00
C ILE A 581 8.31 -10.20 -1.97
N ASP A 582 7.99 -10.67 -3.16
CA ASP A 582 7.20 -9.90 -4.10
C ASP A 582 5.73 -9.80 -3.67
N GLY A 583 5.09 -8.69 -4.03
CA GLY A 583 3.66 -8.44 -3.86
C GLY A 583 2.77 -9.62 -4.24
N GLN A 584 3.01 -10.20 -5.41
CA GLN A 584 2.28 -11.36 -5.94
C GLN A 584 2.34 -12.61 -5.02
N GLN A 585 3.25 -12.66 -4.05
CA GLN A 585 3.46 -13.80 -3.14
C GLN A 585 2.87 -13.57 -1.75
N TYR A 586 2.57 -12.33 -1.38
CA TYR A 586 2.09 -12.01 -0.05
C TYR A 586 0.72 -12.64 0.24
N ARG A 587 0.57 -13.19 1.46
CA ARG A 587 -0.65 -13.91 1.89
C ARG A 587 -1.15 -13.49 3.26
N ARG A 588 -0.25 -13.03 4.13
CA ARG A 588 -0.49 -12.69 5.54
C ARG A 588 0.74 -12.04 6.15
N ALA A 589 0.56 -11.24 7.19
CA ALA A 589 1.64 -10.52 7.87
C ALA A 589 2.63 -11.47 8.58
N VAL A 590 2.11 -12.47 9.31
CA VAL A 590 2.92 -13.45 10.05
C VAL A 590 2.51 -14.86 9.65
N SER A 591 3.48 -15.76 9.54
CA SER A 591 3.29 -17.14 9.04
C SER A 591 2.27 -17.97 9.83
N THR A 592 1.99 -17.62 11.09
CA THR A 592 1.03 -18.31 11.97
C THR A 592 -0.40 -17.79 11.85
N TYR A 593 -0.62 -16.68 11.14
CA TYR A 593 -1.94 -16.05 11.02
C TYR A 593 -2.82 -16.76 9.99
N THR A 594 -4.13 -16.60 10.18
CA THR A 594 -5.11 -17.12 9.22
C THR A 594 -5.09 -16.25 7.96
N GLU A 595 -4.95 -16.88 6.79
CA GLU A 595 -4.93 -16.18 5.50
C GLU A 595 -6.31 -15.69 5.11
N LYS A 596 -6.39 -14.43 4.66
CA LYS A 596 -7.55 -13.90 3.92
C LYS A 596 -7.27 -14.00 2.42
N LYS A 597 -7.60 -15.15 1.82
CA LYS A 597 -7.23 -15.46 0.42
C LYS A 597 -7.74 -14.44 -0.61
N GLN A 598 -8.99 -13.98 -0.42
CA GLN A 598 -9.67 -13.06 -1.33
C GLN A 598 -9.03 -11.67 -1.40
N ALA A 599 -8.45 -11.21 -0.29
CA ALA A 599 -7.80 -9.92 -0.19
C ALA A 599 -6.80 -9.95 0.99
N PRO A 600 -5.47 -10.10 0.74
CA PRO A 600 -4.48 -10.41 1.76
C PRO A 600 -4.38 -9.43 2.94
N TYR A 601 -4.67 -8.14 2.72
CA TYR A 601 -4.63 -7.10 3.76
C TYR A 601 -5.97 -6.86 4.46
N GLY A 602 -7.08 -7.31 3.89
CA GLY A 602 -8.42 -7.06 4.42
C GLY A 602 -9.48 -7.00 3.33
N THR A 603 -10.74 -7.16 3.71
CA THR A 603 -11.89 -7.18 2.80
C THR A 603 -12.71 -5.90 2.95
N PHE A 604 -13.26 -5.37 1.87
CA PHE A 604 -14.17 -4.22 1.91
C PHE A 604 -15.61 -4.70 1.68
N ALA A 605 -16.53 -4.36 2.59
CA ALA A 605 -17.93 -4.74 2.45
C ALA A 605 -18.87 -3.74 3.14
N GLY A 606 -19.95 -3.36 2.46
CA GLY A 606 -20.98 -2.48 3.02
C GLY A 606 -20.48 -1.08 3.39
N GLY A 607 -19.40 -0.61 2.74
CA GLY A 607 -18.73 0.65 3.07
C GLY A 607 -17.66 0.53 4.15
N THR A 608 -17.52 -0.63 4.80
CA THR A 608 -16.58 -0.87 5.90
C THR A 608 -15.38 -1.70 5.45
N PHE A 609 -14.17 -1.29 5.85
CA PHE A 609 -12.97 -2.08 5.67
C PHE A 609 -12.73 -3.01 6.88
N PHE A 610 -12.58 -4.31 6.61
CA PHE A 610 -12.30 -5.36 7.59
C PHE A 610 -10.86 -5.84 7.44
N GLY A 611 -9.95 -5.27 8.24
CA GLY A 611 -8.51 -5.58 8.20
C GLY A 611 -8.20 -7.06 8.45
N ALA A 612 -7.16 -7.59 7.80
CA ALA A 612 -6.60 -8.89 8.15
C ALA A 612 -5.92 -8.85 9.53
N GLN A 613 -5.65 -10.02 10.11
CA GLN A 613 -5.00 -10.10 11.42
C GLN A 613 -3.64 -9.39 11.40
N GLY A 614 -3.46 -8.45 12.33
CA GLY A 614 -2.23 -7.66 12.45
C GLY A 614 -2.13 -6.47 11.48
N VAL A 615 -3.19 -6.11 10.74
CA VAL A 615 -3.21 -4.94 9.85
C VAL A 615 -3.87 -3.75 10.53
N TRP A 616 -3.09 -2.69 10.79
CA TRP A 616 -3.55 -1.39 11.22
C TRP A 616 -3.76 -0.47 10.01
N LEU A 617 -4.84 0.32 9.99
CA LEU A 617 -5.11 1.31 8.95
C LEU A 617 -5.49 2.64 9.60
N GLN A 618 -4.87 3.73 9.13
CA GLN A 618 -5.21 5.10 9.50
C GLN A 618 -5.00 6.05 8.32
N GLY A 619 -5.33 7.33 8.48
CA GLY A 619 -5.04 8.36 7.48
C GLY A 619 -5.88 8.24 6.20
N MET A 620 -7.03 7.56 6.27
CA MET A 620 -8.03 7.62 5.20
C MET A 620 -8.79 8.95 5.23
N ASP A 621 -9.62 9.18 4.21
CA ASP A 621 -10.56 10.31 4.19
C ASP A 621 -11.38 10.35 5.48
N SER A 622 -11.48 11.55 6.06
CA SER A 622 -12.25 11.82 7.28
C SER A 622 -13.70 11.36 7.22
N SER A 623 -14.32 11.28 6.04
CA SER A 623 -15.69 10.75 5.87
C SER A 623 -15.79 9.26 6.17
N ASP A 624 -14.69 8.52 6.00
CA ASP A 624 -14.63 7.08 6.19
C ASP A 624 -14.06 6.68 7.55
N ALA A 625 -13.69 7.64 8.41
CA ALA A 625 -13.09 7.43 9.75
C ALA A 625 -13.84 6.41 10.62
N ASN A 626 -15.17 6.31 10.45
CA ASN A 626 -16.04 5.42 11.22
C ASN A 626 -16.21 4.02 10.61
N ASN A 627 -15.73 3.81 9.40
CA ASN A 627 -16.04 2.63 8.58
C ASN A 627 -14.88 1.62 8.57
N ILE A 628 -14.25 1.39 9.72
CA ILE A 628 -13.19 0.39 9.85
C ILE A 628 -13.43 -0.58 11.00
N GLN A 629 -13.02 -1.82 10.78
CA GLN A 629 -12.92 -2.85 11.79
C GLN A 629 -11.60 -3.59 11.56
N LEU A 630 -10.72 -3.59 12.56
CA LEU A 630 -9.37 -4.12 12.43
C LEU A 630 -9.19 -5.31 13.37
N THR A 631 -8.49 -6.35 12.93
CA THR A 631 -8.17 -7.51 13.77
C THR A 631 -6.74 -7.36 14.28
N ASP A 632 -6.56 -7.26 15.59
CA ASP A 632 -5.22 -7.12 16.19
C ASP A 632 -4.37 -8.40 16.03
N ALA A 633 -3.08 -8.30 16.34
CA ALA A 633 -2.15 -9.43 16.27
C ALA A 633 -2.56 -10.63 17.15
N ASN A 634 -3.41 -10.42 18.16
CA ASN A 634 -3.95 -11.44 19.05
C ASN A 634 -5.27 -12.07 18.53
N ALA A 635 -5.65 -11.80 17.27
CA ALA A 635 -6.88 -12.26 16.64
C ALA A 635 -8.17 -11.72 17.29
N VAL A 636 -8.12 -10.51 17.87
CA VAL A 636 -9.30 -9.85 18.43
C VAL A 636 -9.72 -8.68 17.54
N GLU A 637 -11.00 -8.64 17.20
CA GLU A 637 -11.59 -7.54 16.42
C GLU A 637 -11.70 -6.26 17.26
N ARG A 638 -11.32 -5.14 16.66
CA ARG A 638 -11.30 -3.79 17.24
C ARG A 638 -12.07 -2.86 16.32
N THR A 639 -12.91 -2.00 16.90
CA THR A 639 -13.67 -0.98 16.19
C THR A 639 -13.45 0.39 16.82
N PRO A 640 -13.34 1.46 16.01
CA PRO A 640 -13.27 2.81 16.54
C PRO A 640 -14.60 3.19 17.20
N TYR A 641 -14.54 4.15 18.11
CA TYR A 641 -15.76 4.85 18.52
C TYR A 641 -16.27 5.69 17.35
N THR A 642 -17.59 5.79 17.22
CA THR A 642 -18.21 6.60 16.15
C THR A 642 -17.90 8.07 16.40
N SER A 643 -17.20 8.73 15.49
CA SER A 643 -17.01 10.17 15.48
C SER A 643 -18.21 10.87 14.83
N VAL A 644 -18.65 12.00 15.41
CA VAL A 644 -19.77 12.79 14.90
C VAL A 644 -19.41 14.27 14.87
N VAL A 645 -19.94 14.99 13.88
CA VAL A 645 -19.77 16.44 13.75
C VAL A 645 -20.94 17.15 14.39
N ILE A 646 -20.63 18.09 15.28
CA ILE A 646 -21.58 19.08 15.78
C ILE A 646 -21.32 20.40 15.08
N LYS A 647 -22.38 20.99 14.51
CA LYS A 647 -22.27 22.16 13.64
C LYS A 647 -23.31 23.21 13.99
N VAL A 648 -22.84 24.45 14.12
CA VAL A 648 -23.67 25.64 14.23
C VAL A 648 -23.48 26.46 12.96
N THR A 649 -24.54 26.69 12.19
CA THR A 649 -24.50 27.39 10.90
C THR A 649 -25.19 28.76 10.97
N ASN A 650 -25.05 29.56 9.90
CA ASN A 650 -25.54 30.93 9.82
C ASN A 650 -24.90 31.87 10.86
N THR A 651 -23.66 31.55 11.25
CA THR A 651 -22.83 32.43 12.08
C THR A 651 -22.23 33.55 11.22
N VAL A 652 -21.77 34.61 11.85
CA VAL A 652 -21.01 35.69 11.23
C VAL A 652 -19.74 35.90 12.04
N SER A 653 -18.67 36.34 11.37
CA SER A 653 -17.41 36.67 12.04
C SER A 653 -17.65 37.58 13.24
N GLY A 654 -17.19 37.15 14.40
CA GLY A 654 -17.37 37.84 15.68
C GLY A 654 -18.47 37.29 16.59
N ASP A 655 -19.33 36.39 16.10
CA ASP A 655 -20.34 35.75 16.96
C ASP A 655 -19.67 34.88 18.03
N LYS A 656 -20.08 35.03 19.29
CA LYS A 656 -19.69 34.13 20.38
C LYS A 656 -20.67 32.95 20.37
N VAL A 657 -20.16 31.77 20.02
CA VAL A 657 -20.94 30.54 19.83
C VAL A 657 -20.56 29.54 20.91
N ALA A 658 -21.57 28.93 21.53
CA ALA A 658 -21.35 27.88 22.51
C ALA A 658 -22.40 26.77 22.41
N VAL A 659 -21.97 25.55 22.75
CA VAL A 659 -22.82 24.36 22.85
C VAL A 659 -22.52 23.69 24.19
N TYR A 660 -23.54 23.58 25.05
CA TYR A 660 -23.43 23.04 26.41
C TYR A 660 -24.34 21.82 26.59
N LEU A 661 -24.06 20.97 27.57
CA LEU A 661 -25.01 19.95 28.03
C LEU A 661 -26.28 20.60 28.61
N ASP A 662 -27.44 20.02 28.30
CA ASP A 662 -28.73 20.40 28.88
C ASP A 662 -28.95 19.71 30.23
N ASP A 663 -29.50 20.42 31.22
CA ASP A 663 -29.84 19.92 32.56
C ASP A 663 -31.13 19.07 32.59
N GLY A 664 -31.72 18.81 31.43
CA GLY A 664 -33.00 18.10 31.27
C GLY A 664 -34.22 18.99 31.50
N SER A 665 -34.02 20.27 31.79
CA SER A 665 -35.05 21.28 32.01
C SER A 665 -34.93 22.47 31.05
N GLY A 666 -34.03 22.40 30.05
CA GLY A 666 -33.76 23.49 29.12
C GLY A 666 -32.78 24.53 29.68
N GLY A 667 -32.04 24.19 30.74
CA GLY A 667 -30.93 24.98 31.30
C GLY A 667 -29.57 24.32 31.05
N ILE A 668 -28.48 25.05 31.28
CA ILE A 668 -27.13 24.50 31.15
C ILE A 668 -26.86 23.61 32.37
N ASP A 669 -26.44 22.38 32.14
CA ASP A 669 -25.89 21.53 33.20
C ASP A 669 -24.51 22.05 33.61
N LYS A 670 -24.46 22.73 34.76
CA LYS A 670 -23.22 23.28 35.34
C LYS A 670 -22.63 22.38 36.43
N ASP A 671 -23.36 21.35 36.82
CA ASP A 671 -23.00 20.45 37.92
C ASP A 671 -22.59 19.07 37.38
N THR A 672 -22.09 19.03 36.14
CA THR A 672 -21.71 17.80 35.43
C THR A 672 -20.60 17.03 36.15
N TYR A 673 -19.62 17.74 36.70
CA TYR A 673 -18.48 17.18 37.44
C TYR A 673 -18.22 17.97 38.72
N THR A 674 -17.50 17.35 39.65
CA THR A 674 -17.05 17.95 40.90
C THR A 674 -15.54 18.12 40.89
N SER A 675 -15.04 19.30 41.27
CA SER A 675 -13.60 19.52 41.44
C SER A 675 -13.01 18.57 42.51
N HIS A 676 -11.76 18.15 42.33
CA HIS A 676 -11.08 17.31 43.32
C HIS A 676 -10.95 18.06 44.65
N ALA A 677 -11.17 17.37 45.77
CA ALA A 677 -11.21 17.96 47.10
C ALA A 677 -9.90 18.62 47.60
N SER A 678 -8.79 18.49 46.87
CA SER A 678 -7.46 18.91 47.34
C SER A 678 -6.38 19.05 46.27
N ASN A 679 -6.61 18.60 45.02
CA ASN A 679 -5.56 18.46 44.01
C ASN A 679 -5.58 19.58 42.97
N ASN A 680 -6.39 20.62 43.19
CA ASN A 680 -6.53 21.77 42.29
C ASN A 680 -6.05 23.02 43.01
N SER A 681 -4.74 23.14 43.19
CA SER A 681 -4.09 24.30 43.79
C SER A 681 -3.93 25.44 42.77
N GLN A 682 -3.86 26.66 43.28
CA GLN A 682 -3.48 27.81 42.46
C GLN A 682 -2.13 27.58 41.76
N SER A 683 -2.06 28.00 40.51
CA SER A 683 -0.95 27.81 39.56
C SER A 683 -0.71 26.35 39.13
N ASP A 684 -1.60 25.40 39.43
CA ASP A 684 -1.52 24.06 38.84
C ASP A 684 -1.79 24.12 37.32
N SER A 685 -1.06 23.30 36.56
CA SER A 685 -1.21 23.16 35.10
C SER A 685 -2.22 22.06 34.70
N THR A 686 -2.88 21.47 35.69
CA THR A 686 -3.88 20.42 35.52
C THR A 686 -5.10 20.72 36.37
N LEU A 687 -6.27 20.29 35.90
CA LEU A 687 -7.51 20.30 36.67
C LEU A 687 -8.00 18.87 36.83
N GLU A 688 -8.03 18.36 38.06
CA GLU A 688 -8.56 17.04 38.39
C GLU A 688 -10.00 17.15 38.89
N ILE A 689 -10.89 16.30 38.35
CA ILE A 689 -12.26 16.12 38.82
C ILE A 689 -12.40 14.80 39.59
N GLN A 690 -13.49 14.62 40.33
CA GLN A 690 -13.72 13.39 41.10
C GLN A 690 -14.23 12.23 40.23
N GLU A 691 -14.99 12.57 39.20
CA GLU A 691 -15.58 11.62 38.26
C GLU A 691 -14.61 11.28 37.11
N SER A 692 -14.88 10.18 36.41
CA SER A 692 -14.17 9.89 35.15
C SER A 692 -14.75 10.74 34.02
N ILE A 693 -13.88 11.31 33.19
CA ILE A 693 -14.30 12.08 32.01
C ILE A 693 -14.87 11.10 30.97
N PRO A 694 -16.13 11.26 30.53
CA PRO A 694 -16.75 10.43 29.49
C PRO A 694 -16.08 10.64 28.12
N VAL A 695 -16.05 9.59 27.31
CA VAL A 695 -15.38 9.59 25.99
C VAL A 695 -16.00 10.55 24.97
N ASP A 696 -17.25 10.96 25.17
CA ASP A 696 -17.92 11.96 24.32
C ASP A 696 -17.50 13.41 24.64
N THR A 697 -16.70 13.62 25.69
CA THR A 697 -16.09 14.92 25.97
C THR A 697 -15.06 15.27 24.89
N PRO A 698 -15.03 16.50 24.35
CA PRO A 698 -14.05 16.87 23.34
C PRO A 698 -12.61 16.62 23.80
N SER A 699 -11.75 16.12 22.89
CA SER A 699 -10.34 15.81 23.22
C SER A 699 -9.51 17.04 23.58
N ALA A 700 -9.86 18.21 23.04
CA ALA A 700 -9.32 19.52 23.42
C ALA A 700 -10.43 20.58 23.36
N GLY A 701 -10.38 21.59 24.21
CA GLY A 701 -11.43 22.61 24.28
C GLY A 701 -11.32 23.51 25.50
N HIS A 702 -12.47 23.90 26.03
CA HIS A 702 -12.56 24.71 27.24
C HIS A 702 -13.26 23.91 28.34
N VAL A 703 -12.77 24.05 29.56
CA VAL A 703 -13.40 23.54 30.78
C VAL A 703 -13.76 24.74 31.65
N VAL A 704 -14.96 24.73 32.22
CA VAL A 704 -15.45 25.81 33.08
C VAL A 704 -15.55 25.31 34.50
N VAL A 705 -14.89 26.03 35.42
CA VAL A 705 -14.99 25.78 36.87
C VAL A 705 -15.90 26.84 37.48
N VAL A 706 -16.94 26.40 38.16
CA VAL A 706 -17.87 27.23 38.92
C VAL A 706 -17.37 27.29 40.36
N ALA A 707 -16.78 28.43 40.73
CA ALA A 707 -16.42 28.71 42.11
C ALA A 707 -17.72 29.02 42.89
N VAL A 708 -18.29 27.99 43.54
CA VAL A 708 -19.67 28.05 44.05
C VAL A 708 -19.80 29.09 45.16
N ASP A 709 -18.82 29.14 46.06
CA ASP A 709 -18.80 30.08 47.19
C ASP A 709 -18.67 31.54 46.73
N GLU A 710 -18.04 31.77 45.58
CA GLU A 710 -17.77 33.10 45.03
C GLU A 710 -18.80 33.52 43.96
N ASN A 711 -19.62 32.57 43.52
CA ASN A 711 -20.57 32.71 42.42
C ASN A 711 -19.88 33.26 41.14
N GLN A 712 -18.71 32.70 40.82
CA GLN A 712 -17.86 33.06 39.68
C GLN A 712 -17.62 31.85 38.78
N GLU A 713 -17.46 32.10 37.47
CA GLU A 713 -17.11 31.08 36.49
C GLU A 713 -15.74 31.38 35.89
N HIS A 714 -14.86 30.39 35.93
CA HIS A 714 -13.50 30.48 35.40
C HIS A 714 -13.37 29.54 34.20
N ILE A 715 -12.94 30.08 33.06
CA ILE A 715 -12.87 29.34 31.80
C ILE A 715 -11.40 29.06 31.53
N TYR A 716 -11.05 27.77 31.49
CA TYR A 716 -9.71 27.30 31.19
C TYR A 716 -9.69 26.58 29.86
N ARG A 717 -8.62 26.75 29.11
CA ARG A 717 -8.37 25.96 27.92
C ARG A 717 -7.55 24.73 28.28
N TYR A 718 -8.04 23.56 27.85
CA TYR A 718 -7.33 22.30 27.99
C TYR A 718 -6.91 21.76 26.63
N THR A 719 -5.74 21.11 26.60
CA THR A 719 -5.15 20.54 25.39
C THR A 719 -5.39 19.04 25.28
N SER A 720 -5.62 18.37 26.41
CA SER A 720 -5.93 16.94 26.48
C SER A 720 -6.55 16.60 27.84
N TRP A 721 -7.06 15.38 27.97
CA TRP A 721 -7.46 14.82 29.25
C TRP A 721 -7.16 13.31 29.29
N SER A 722 -7.02 12.78 30.51
CA SER A 722 -6.85 11.35 30.75
C SER A 722 -7.48 10.98 32.08
N GLY A 723 -8.31 9.94 32.08
CA GLY A 723 -9.04 9.50 33.27
C GLY A 723 -9.95 10.61 33.82
N SER A 724 -9.52 11.24 34.91
CA SER A 724 -10.23 12.32 35.62
C SER A 724 -9.48 13.66 35.60
N THR A 725 -8.40 13.78 34.80
CA THR A 725 -7.54 14.96 34.80
C THR A 725 -7.52 15.64 33.44
N PHE A 726 -7.87 16.92 33.40
CA PHE A 726 -7.62 17.81 32.26
C PHE A 726 -6.21 18.38 32.34
N THR A 727 -5.47 18.30 31.24
CA THR A 727 -4.19 18.99 31.06
C THR A 727 -4.45 20.35 30.43
N LEU A 728 -4.11 21.42 31.13
CA LEU A 728 -4.31 22.78 30.64
C LEU A 728 -3.26 23.12 29.57
N MET A 729 -3.46 24.24 28.87
CA MET A 729 -2.44 24.77 27.97
C MET A 729 -1.11 25.00 28.70
N THR A 730 0.01 24.97 27.97
CA THR A 730 1.33 25.22 28.56
C THR A 730 1.37 26.56 29.30
N GLU A 731 1.72 26.52 30.58
CA GLU A 731 1.83 27.70 31.41
C GLU A 731 2.85 28.70 30.83
N ARG A 732 2.47 29.96 30.79
CA ARG A 732 3.33 31.09 30.40
C ARG A 732 3.35 32.11 31.52
N THR A 733 4.55 32.52 31.89
CA THR A 733 4.78 33.57 32.89
C THR A 733 5.64 34.67 32.29
N GLY A 734 5.51 35.88 32.81
CA GLY A 734 6.31 37.01 32.38
C GLY A 734 6.07 38.24 33.24
N SER A 735 6.57 39.38 32.77
CA SER A 735 6.47 40.63 33.49
C SER A 735 6.16 41.81 32.56
N GLY A 736 5.20 42.63 32.96
CA GLY A 736 4.86 43.88 32.29
C GLY A 736 6.07 44.79 32.21
N THR A 737 6.38 45.25 31.02
CA THR A 737 7.46 46.18 30.70
C THR A 737 6.92 47.58 30.45
N SER A 738 7.79 48.50 30.02
CA SER A 738 7.36 49.88 29.73
C SER A 738 6.32 49.87 28.60
N GLY A 739 5.12 50.38 28.91
CA GLY A 739 3.98 50.37 27.99
C GLY A 739 2.75 49.67 28.57
N SER A 740 2.93 48.83 29.61
CA SER A 740 1.81 48.29 30.39
C SER A 740 1.06 49.41 31.11
N SER A 741 -0.26 49.48 30.92
CA SER A 741 -1.16 50.43 31.59
C SER A 741 -2.61 49.99 31.43
N GLY A 742 -3.39 49.98 32.52
CA GLY A 742 -4.81 49.67 32.46
C GLY A 742 -5.03 48.25 31.96
N ASN A 743 -5.79 48.12 30.88
CA ASN A 743 -6.10 46.85 30.23
C ASN A 743 -5.02 46.38 29.24
N THR A 744 -3.92 47.13 29.09
CA THR A 744 -2.87 46.82 28.11
C THR A 744 -1.67 46.22 28.83
N LEU A 745 -1.33 44.98 28.49
CA LEU A 745 -0.11 44.32 28.93
C LEU A 745 0.93 44.36 27.81
N VAL A 746 2.10 44.96 28.07
CA VAL A 746 3.23 44.97 27.15
C VAL A 746 4.41 44.23 27.77
N ASP A 747 4.86 43.14 27.18
CA ASP A 747 6.05 42.40 27.63
C ASP A 747 7.03 42.24 26.45
N SER A 748 8.12 43.01 26.48
CA SER A 748 9.12 43.01 25.41
C SER A 748 9.89 41.68 25.24
N ALA A 749 9.81 40.77 26.22
CA ALA A 749 10.43 39.45 26.15
C ALA A 749 9.45 38.34 25.77
N ALA A 750 8.15 38.63 25.75
CA ALA A 750 7.12 37.68 25.38
C ALA A 750 7.02 37.48 23.87
N THR A 751 6.45 36.35 23.48
CA THR A 751 6.04 36.05 22.11
C THR A 751 4.63 35.45 22.13
N PHE A 752 3.62 36.27 22.46
CA PHE A 752 2.25 35.85 22.76
C PHE A 752 1.57 35.07 21.63
N SER A 753 1.72 35.51 20.38
CA SER A 753 1.12 34.79 19.24
C SER A 753 1.84 33.47 19.01
N THR A 754 3.17 33.45 19.11
CA THR A 754 3.98 32.22 19.01
C THR A 754 3.74 31.26 20.17
N TRP A 755 3.44 31.76 21.37
CA TRP A 755 3.05 30.95 22.53
C TRP A 755 1.65 30.35 22.39
N GLY A 756 0.89 30.76 21.37
CA GLY A 756 -0.46 30.29 21.11
C GLY A 756 -1.50 30.85 22.08
N ILE A 757 -1.26 32.06 22.62
CA ILE A 757 -2.28 32.79 23.38
C ILE A 757 -3.39 33.23 22.43
N GLN A 758 -4.64 33.14 22.87
CA GLN A 758 -5.80 33.51 22.05
C GLN A 758 -6.87 34.26 22.83
N TYR A 759 -7.88 34.76 22.09
CA TYR A 759 -9.07 35.37 22.67
C TYR A 759 -9.74 34.43 23.68
N GLY A 760 -10.06 34.97 24.86
CA GLY A 760 -10.75 34.24 25.92
C GLY A 760 -9.86 33.46 26.86
N ASP A 761 -8.54 33.37 26.61
CA ASP A 761 -7.61 32.77 27.57
C ASP A 761 -7.61 33.57 28.88
N ILE A 762 -7.65 32.87 30.01
CA ILE A 762 -7.62 33.47 31.34
C ILE A 762 -6.19 33.89 31.70
N ILE A 763 -6.04 35.07 32.26
CA ILE A 763 -4.76 35.64 32.69
C ILE A 763 -4.88 36.16 34.12
N ARG A 764 -3.86 35.90 34.93
CA ARG A 764 -3.77 36.38 36.31
C ARG A 764 -2.55 37.28 36.48
N ASN A 765 -2.77 38.44 37.10
CA ASN A 765 -1.71 39.28 37.63
C ASN A 765 -1.27 38.68 38.98
N THR A 766 -0.07 38.10 39.00
CA THR A 766 0.47 37.43 40.19
C THR A 766 1.04 38.41 41.21
N THR A 767 1.20 39.69 40.84
CA THR A 767 1.64 40.75 41.76
C THR A 767 0.55 41.14 42.76
N ASP A 768 -0.70 41.27 42.30
CA ASP A 768 -1.82 41.76 43.13
C ASP A 768 -2.98 40.75 43.26
N GLY A 769 -2.92 39.63 42.54
CA GLY A 769 -3.92 38.56 42.56
C GLY A 769 -5.18 38.86 41.74
N THR A 770 -5.22 39.96 40.98
CA THR A 770 -6.31 40.23 40.04
C THR A 770 -6.22 39.34 38.82
N TRP A 771 -7.35 39.12 38.14
CA TRP A 771 -7.42 38.24 36.98
C TRP A 771 -8.42 38.77 35.94
N GLY A 772 -8.32 38.23 34.73
CA GLY A 772 -9.17 38.61 33.61
C GLY A 772 -9.03 37.70 32.41
N TYR A 773 -9.51 38.18 31.27
CA TYR A 773 -9.47 37.45 30.00
C TYR A 773 -8.77 38.26 28.93
N VAL A 774 -8.08 37.55 28.03
CA VAL A 774 -7.49 38.14 26.82
C VAL A 774 -8.61 38.50 25.83
N VAL A 775 -8.66 39.76 25.40
CA VAL A 775 -9.64 40.31 24.44
C VAL A 775 -9.03 40.43 23.05
N SER A 776 -7.73 40.70 22.96
CA SER A 776 -6.99 40.63 21.70
C SER A 776 -5.51 40.36 21.96
N VAL A 777 -4.90 39.66 20.99
CA VAL A 777 -3.45 39.56 20.86
C VAL A 777 -3.05 40.60 19.82
N ASP A 778 -2.53 41.74 20.28
CA ASP A 778 -2.29 42.90 19.41
C ASP A 778 -0.94 42.78 18.69
N SER A 779 0.03 42.10 19.30
CA SER A 779 1.31 41.71 18.70
C SER A 779 1.99 40.60 19.52
N GLU A 780 3.17 40.13 19.10
CA GLU A 780 3.99 39.18 19.88
C GLU A 780 4.30 39.68 21.31
N THR A 781 4.30 41.00 21.54
CA THR A 781 4.67 41.58 22.84
C THR A 781 3.54 42.33 23.51
N GLN A 782 2.31 42.30 22.97
CA GLN A 782 1.20 43.10 23.50
C GLN A 782 -0.13 42.34 23.50
N LEU A 783 -0.81 42.38 24.64
CA LEU A 783 -2.18 41.90 24.82
C LEU A 783 -3.09 43.04 25.30
N THR A 784 -4.35 42.99 24.90
CA THR A 784 -5.44 43.73 25.54
C THR A 784 -6.29 42.76 26.35
N THR A 785 -6.52 43.07 27.62
CA THR A 785 -7.29 42.24 28.56
C THR A 785 -8.56 42.93 29.03
N VAL A 786 -9.42 42.19 29.72
CA VAL A 786 -10.56 42.73 30.46
C VAL A 786 -10.62 42.08 31.84
N THR A 787 -10.96 42.86 32.87
CA THR A 787 -11.16 42.36 34.24
C THR A 787 -12.17 41.21 34.27
N GLY A 788 -11.84 40.18 35.05
CA GLY A 788 -12.76 39.11 35.41
C GLY A 788 -13.98 39.60 36.21
N PHE A 789 -14.94 38.72 36.45
CA PHE A 789 -16.07 39.05 37.31
C PHE A 789 -15.61 39.06 38.78
N GLY A 790 -15.59 40.24 39.41
CA GLY A 790 -15.15 40.41 40.80
C GLY A 790 -15.00 41.89 41.20
N SER A 791 -14.70 42.17 42.48
CA SER A 791 -14.68 43.54 43.03
C SER A 791 -13.39 44.34 42.74
N ASN A 792 -12.35 43.71 42.19
CA ASN A 792 -11.06 44.36 41.93
C ASN A 792 -10.83 44.47 40.41
N THR A 793 -10.43 45.65 39.96
CA THR A 793 -10.15 45.91 38.53
C THR A 793 -8.76 45.39 38.20
N LEU A 794 -8.64 44.58 37.15
CA LEU A 794 -7.36 44.19 36.58
C LEU A 794 -6.72 45.44 35.98
N ASP A 795 -5.55 45.81 36.50
CA ASP A 795 -4.76 46.94 36.03
C ASP A 795 -3.33 46.44 35.84
N TRP A 796 -2.73 46.75 34.69
CA TRP A 796 -1.36 46.38 34.37
C TRP A 796 -0.44 47.57 34.58
N ASP A 797 0.52 47.43 35.47
CA ASP A 797 1.63 48.37 35.62
C ASP A 797 2.95 47.76 35.13
N SER A 798 3.91 48.64 34.82
CA SER A 798 5.28 48.18 34.54
C SER A 798 5.86 47.53 35.81
N GLY A 799 6.27 46.27 35.69
CA GLY A 799 6.78 45.45 36.79
C GLY A 799 5.77 44.42 37.31
N ASP A 800 4.53 44.43 36.83
CA ASP A 800 3.55 43.42 37.20
C ASP A 800 3.87 42.06 36.59
N ASN A 801 3.85 41.01 37.40
CA ASN A 801 4.05 39.65 36.91
C ASN A 801 2.70 39.05 36.51
N TYR A 802 2.71 38.20 35.50
CA TYR A 802 1.51 37.51 35.04
C TYR A 802 1.75 36.01 34.86
N GLU A 803 0.66 35.25 34.95
CA GLU A 803 0.59 33.85 34.57
C GLU A 803 -0.63 33.60 33.67
N ILE A 804 -0.47 32.72 32.69
CA ILE A 804 -1.51 32.28 31.73
C ILE A 804 -1.39 30.76 31.60
N GLY A 805 -2.52 30.06 31.53
CA GLY A 805 -2.52 28.61 31.31
C GLY A 805 -2.41 27.75 32.57
N SER A 806 -2.56 28.35 33.75
CA SER A 806 -2.63 27.65 35.04
C SER A 806 -3.85 28.10 35.85
N LEU A 807 -4.21 27.33 36.89
CA LEU A 807 -5.37 27.65 37.74
C LEU A 807 -5.18 28.97 38.48
N ILE A 808 -6.10 29.92 38.31
CA ILE A 808 -5.95 31.25 38.94
C ILE A 808 -6.18 31.24 40.46
N GLN A 809 -6.80 30.17 40.99
CA GLN A 809 -7.05 29.97 42.41
C GLN A 809 -7.14 28.49 42.76
N THR A 810 -7.14 28.19 44.06
CA THR A 810 -7.39 26.85 44.56
C THR A 810 -8.89 26.54 44.48
N TYR A 811 -9.23 25.36 43.95
CA TYR A 811 -10.59 24.82 43.95
C TYR A 811 -10.67 23.62 44.88
N ASP A 812 -11.85 23.41 45.48
CA ASP A 812 -12.08 22.29 46.38
C ASP A 812 -13.31 21.47 45.95
N GLY A 813 -13.71 20.51 46.80
CA GLY A 813 -14.80 19.57 46.50
C GLY A 813 -16.20 20.17 46.55
N SER A 814 -16.34 21.46 46.85
CA SER A 814 -17.60 22.20 46.75
C SER A 814 -17.81 22.86 45.38
N ASP A 815 -16.74 23.02 44.61
CA ASP A 815 -16.78 23.63 43.28
C ASP A 815 -17.24 22.63 42.22
N THR A 816 -18.07 23.10 41.28
CA THR A 816 -18.56 22.29 40.17
C THR A 816 -17.85 22.62 38.87
N VAL A 817 -17.79 21.65 37.96
CA VAL A 817 -17.04 21.75 36.71
C VAL A 817 -17.91 21.23 35.57
N TYR A 818 -17.89 21.94 34.44
CA TYR A 818 -18.61 21.51 33.24
C TYR A 818 -17.80 21.82 31.96
N VAL A 819 -18.06 21.04 30.91
CA VAL A 819 -17.31 21.14 29.64
C VAL A 819 -18.26 21.53 28.50
N PRO A 820 -18.11 22.72 27.90
CA PRO A 820 -18.75 23.03 26.63
C PRO A 820 -18.18 22.17 25.48
N TYR A 821 -19.06 21.65 24.63
CA TYR A 821 -18.67 21.00 23.39
C TYR A 821 -18.06 21.99 22.37
N ILE A 822 -18.64 23.19 22.31
CA ILE A 822 -18.14 24.32 21.52
C ILE A 822 -18.13 25.53 22.45
N LEU A 823 -17.04 26.29 22.45
CA LEU A 823 -16.96 27.63 23.03
C LEU A 823 -15.92 28.41 22.24
N THR A 824 -16.36 29.27 21.32
CA THR A 824 -15.44 30.02 20.45
C THR A 824 -16.08 31.26 19.85
N LYS A 825 -15.26 32.11 19.22
CA LYS A 825 -15.68 33.23 18.38
C LYS A 825 -15.66 32.79 16.92
N ALA A 826 -16.81 32.85 16.25
CA ALA A 826 -16.92 32.47 14.85
C ALA A 826 -16.04 33.38 13.97
N THR A 827 -15.41 32.79 12.95
CA THR A 827 -14.62 33.51 11.94
C THR A 827 -15.31 33.53 10.57
N GLY A 828 -16.33 32.70 10.38
CA GLY A 828 -17.07 32.54 9.13
C GLY A 828 -18.54 32.19 9.34
N THR A 829 -19.11 31.44 8.38
CA THR A 829 -20.55 31.12 8.30
C THR A 829 -20.99 29.90 9.11
N SER A 830 -20.04 29.15 9.65
CA SER A 830 -20.31 28.07 10.59
C SER A 830 -19.17 27.89 11.60
N VAL A 831 -19.51 27.26 12.72
CA VAL A 831 -18.57 26.72 13.70
C VAL A 831 -18.87 25.24 13.83
N GLU A 832 -17.84 24.40 13.79
CA GLU A 832 -17.98 22.96 13.90
C GLU A 832 -16.91 22.36 14.80
N LYS A 833 -17.24 21.20 15.38
CA LYS A 833 -16.33 20.40 16.20
C LYS A 833 -16.67 18.94 15.99
N THR A 834 -15.63 18.10 15.87
CA THR A 834 -15.78 16.65 15.86
C THR A 834 -15.61 16.13 17.29
N ILE A 835 -16.49 15.22 17.69
CA ILE A 835 -16.48 14.55 18.99
C ILE A 835 -16.75 13.06 18.79
N LEU A 836 -16.46 12.24 19.80
CA LEU A 836 -16.88 10.85 19.82
C LEU A 836 -18.33 10.75 20.30
N TYR A 837 -19.10 9.88 19.66
CA TYR A 837 -20.47 9.54 20.04
C TYR A 837 -20.45 8.33 20.97
N ASN A 838 -21.13 8.48 22.10
CA ASN A 838 -21.36 7.41 23.07
C ASN A 838 -22.85 7.11 23.20
N THR A 839 -23.63 8.15 23.52
CA THR A 839 -25.08 8.12 23.62
C THR A 839 -25.66 9.44 23.12
N ASP A 840 -26.96 9.47 22.82
CA ASP A 840 -27.64 10.73 22.54
C ASP A 840 -27.46 11.70 23.73
N ARG A 841 -27.10 12.96 23.42
CA ARG A 841 -26.89 14.02 24.41
C ARG A 841 -27.74 15.22 24.08
N ASP A 842 -28.63 15.60 25.00
CA ASP A 842 -29.35 16.86 24.90
C ASP A 842 -28.41 18.03 25.22
N VAL A 843 -28.46 19.04 24.36
CA VAL A 843 -27.56 20.19 24.40
C VAL A 843 -28.29 21.50 24.16
N ILE A 844 -27.73 22.57 24.69
CA ILE A 844 -28.18 23.94 24.48
C ILE A 844 -27.18 24.66 23.58
N VAL A 845 -27.67 25.17 22.47
CA VAL A 845 -26.90 25.99 21.53
C VAL A 845 -27.16 27.45 21.82
N ARG A 846 -26.09 28.23 21.99
CA ARG A 846 -26.15 29.69 22.19
C ARG A 846 -25.30 30.42 21.15
N ALA A 847 -25.84 31.51 20.62
CA ALA A 847 -25.09 32.45 19.81
C ALA A 847 -25.40 33.89 20.22
N ARG A 848 -24.36 34.70 20.43
CA ARG A 848 -24.49 36.11 20.85
C ARG A 848 -23.49 36.97 20.09
N ASN A 849 -23.90 38.16 19.69
CA ASN A 849 -22.99 39.15 19.12
C ASN A 849 -23.46 40.57 19.43
N VAL A 850 -22.75 41.21 20.36
CA VAL A 850 -22.97 42.61 20.76
C VAL A 850 -21.91 43.56 20.20
N GLU A 851 -20.86 43.03 19.58
CA GLU A 851 -19.71 43.78 19.05
C GLU A 851 -19.85 44.04 17.53
N ALA A 852 -20.75 43.32 16.85
CA ALA A 852 -21.00 43.50 15.42
C ALA A 852 -21.75 44.80 15.11
N ALA A 853 -21.55 45.31 13.89
CA ALA A 853 -22.24 46.49 13.38
C ALA A 853 -23.78 46.35 13.38
N THR A 854 -24.29 45.12 13.29
CA THR A 854 -25.71 44.77 13.50
C THR A 854 -25.78 43.71 14.61
N PRO A 855 -25.93 44.13 15.88
CA PRO A 855 -26.05 43.22 17.01
C PRO A 855 -27.25 42.28 16.84
N ILE A 856 -27.12 41.05 17.33
CA ILE A 856 -28.23 40.08 17.34
C ILE A 856 -28.79 39.93 18.73
N LEU A 857 -30.11 39.74 18.83
CA LEU A 857 -30.72 39.23 20.06
C LEU A 857 -30.07 37.88 20.41
N PRO A 858 -29.81 37.60 21.70
CA PRO A 858 -29.28 36.32 22.12
C PRO A 858 -30.12 35.16 21.58
N PHE A 859 -29.49 34.30 20.79
CA PHE A 859 -30.11 33.08 20.26
C PHE A 859 -29.82 31.93 21.22
N GLU A 860 -30.87 31.19 21.57
CA GLU A 860 -30.80 30.01 22.42
C GLU A 860 -31.83 28.98 21.97
N THR A 861 -31.41 27.72 21.82
CA THR A 861 -32.30 26.59 21.52
C THR A 861 -31.73 25.30 22.07
N SER A 862 -32.59 24.39 22.52
CA SER A 862 -32.19 23.01 22.78
C SER A 862 -32.13 22.22 21.48
N SER A 863 -31.28 21.21 21.44
CA SER A 863 -31.11 20.23 20.37
C SER A 863 -30.54 18.94 20.96
N THR A 864 -30.44 17.88 20.17
CA THR A 864 -29.84 16.61 20.60
C THR A 864 -28.70 16.25 19.66
N ILE A 865 -27.55 15.90 20.22
CA ILE A 865 -26.46 15.24 19.50
C ILE A 865 -26.86 13.78 19.37
N THR A 866 -26.95 13.29 18.13
CA THR A 866 -27.29 11.90 17.83
C THR A 866 -26.10 11.18 17.21
N SER A 867 -26.26 9.90 16.88
CA SER A 867 -25.26 9.15 16.10
C SER A 867 -25.00 9.72 14.70
N GLY A 868 -25.89 10.60 14.19
CA GLY A 868 -25.67 11.37 12.95
C GLY A 868 -25.05 12.75 13.17
N GLY A 869 -24.65 13.08 14.40
CA GLY A 869 -24.20 14.40 14.81
C GLY A 869 -25.35 15.37 15.10
N MET A 870 -25.06 16.66 14.97
CA MET A 870 -26.01 17.75 15.21
C MET A 870 -25.75 18.91 14.25
N THR A 871 -26.79 19.46 13.63
CA THR A 871 -26.70 20.75 12.91
C THR A 871 -27.80 21.68 13.36
N VAL A 872 -27.42 22.88 13.84
CA VAL A 872 -28.35 23.93 14.26
C VAL A 872 -28.02 25.23 13.52
N ALA A 873 -29.01 25.87 12.92
CA ALA A 873 -28.85 27.17 12.28
C ALA A 873 -29.21 28.29 13.26
N VAL A 874 -28.32 29.28 13.41
CA VAL A 874 -28.60 30.46 14.22
C VAL A 874 -29.69 31.30 13.56
N ILE A 875 -30.75 31.60 14.30
CA ILE A 875 -31.78 32.54 13.86
C ILE A 875 -31.33 33.95 14.23
N ARG A 876 -31.01 34.77 13.23
CA ARG A 876 -30.49 36.13 13.42
C ARG A 876 -31.66 37.13 13.46
N THR A 877 -32.02 37.57 14.65
CA THR A 877 -32.95 38.71 14.84
C THR A 877 -32.14 39.91 15.33
N GLU A 878 -32.20 41.03 14.62
CA GLU A 878 -31.48 42.25 15.00
C GLU A 878 -31.94 42.78 16.37
N ASP A 879 -30.99 43.12 17.23
CA ASP A 879 -31.27 43.85 18.47
C ASP A 879 -31.33 45.34 18.17
N THR A 880 -32.54 45.90 18.22
CA THR A 880 -32.79 47.33 17.94
C THR A 880 -32.70 48.21 19.18
N ILE A 881 -32.48 47.63 20.36
CA ILE A 881 -32.45 48.33 21.65
C ILE A 881 -31.01 48.56 22.10
N TYR A 882 -30.16 47.53 22.00
CA TYR A 882 -28.74 47.60 22.34
C TYR A 882 -27.93 47.97 21.08
N GLN A 883 -27.73 49.28 20.85
CA GLN A 883 -26.90 49.81 19.76
C GLN A 883 -25.53 50.29 20.26
#